data_AF-M7V2M5-F1
#
_entry.id   AF-M7V2M5-F1
#
_cell.length_a   1.000
_cell.length_b   1.000
_cell.length_c   1.000
_cell.angle_alpha   90.00
_cell.angle_beta   90.00
_cell.angle_gamma   90.00
#
_symmetry.space_group_name_H-M   'P 1'
#
loop_
_entity.id
_entity.type
_entity.pdbx_description
1 polymer ?
#
loop_
_entity_poly.entity_id
_entity_poly.type
_entity_poly.pdbx_seq_one_letter_code
_entity_poly.pdbx_strand_id
1 'polypeptide(L)'
;MDENMPHPPGSAYVSGCLNHNGNNNVRAELVASPRSPTAAHHQAPVLEISSRAFLAPTPLDLPKWPTGPQAATSSSLATIFDSLLDIIFLALSTLFLLFGLRIYHEDQVPIAKFPRETATLLEAAKYGPTVFPILFASVIARATHAILLWRLEKGEDIGVLDVLAGSTSLASTVISQLKLRIFSFVGIPLIVIWALSPIGGQASFRQLTISKKMLLDSTQSYYMISTGSMPFLQFLPIISWFSIVNAIFMSSVMGPPTTKSSPSDIWGNVKIPYIERYENGSTPDSKGWFSVNSTNSTYSSLVGVPISGLDSSFADSTYTMNLESTYLYLKCPVLYDSSQRTPDNVARFVNKGPDDNVPYRGLLGPLPNGVDPIGATGSGASIWSFDNNTERVNLDPTSLTARTFTYLSWGPTAGSNCTITSTYVEVAVTCRSSSTCTITKIRRSRLSNPPAAYSLLETKMKPFPNPYGGNNNCWLFSANFVNSINDHGASDTTAVQGYLLNPDDPLSYSMGINGVRNDKSTVTNDVYAERLGQLMNTYWTCMNGLHAISGGMTTATAFMPGANLSDENVVRVNSSSTNVVHSRSIEVIQCHIGWMIALLAASTVLILASLVNPIIRYFLAKGPDIDLNISSLATRNNPYITLPPNGASLGASERSRLLKDVRVMFGDVNGTREIGKLAIATCENGEGLQSHVIRVEKERLYR
;
A
#
# COMPACT_ATOMS: atom_id res chain seq x y z
N MET A 1 42.89 1.13 44.89
CA MET A 1 42.61 -0.31 45.08
C MET A 1 42.22 -0.84 43.71
N ASP A 2 43.16 -1.10 42.79
CA ASP A 2 44.43 -1.87 42.92
C ASP A 2 44.11 -3.35 43.20
N GLU A 3 44.66 -4.36 42.50
CA GLU A 3 45.85 -4.33 41.62
C GLU A 3 45.98 -5.56 40.66
N ASN A 4 46.62 -5.33 39.51
CA ASN A 4 47.59 -6.16 38.76
C ASN A 4 47.36 -7.56 38.12
N MET A 5 47.99 -7.64 36.92
CA MET A 5 48.39 -8.73 35.98
C MET A 5 49.57 -9.60 36.53
N PRO A 6 50.20 -10.62 35.84
CA PRO A 6 50.43 -10.76 34.36
C PRO A 6 50.66 -12.15 33.64
N HIS A 7 50.31 -12.19 32.33
CA HIS A 7 51.05 -12.65 31.10
C HIS A 7 51.92 -13.97 31.02
N PRO A 8 52.53 -14.39 29.87
CA PRO A 8 52.01 -15.42 28.94
C PRO A 8 53.08 -16.50 28.52
N PRO A 9 52.93 -17.28 27.42
CA PRO A 9 53.66 -16.92 26.15
C PRO A 9 53.07 -17.46 24.80
N GLY A 10 53.57 -16.98 23.64
CA GLY A 10 53.56 -17.75 22.36
C GLY A 10 53.06 -17.10 21.05
N SER A 11 53.86 -16.19 20.46
CA SER A 11 54.18 -15.95 19.01
C SER A 11 53.26 -16.49 17.88
N ALA A 12 53.05 -15.85 16.71
CA ALA A 12 53.76 -14.79 15.93
C ALA A 12 52.93 -14.47 14.64
N TYR A 13 53.17 -13.50 13.73
CA TYR A 13 54.06 -12.31 13.59
C TYR A 13 53.46 -11.39 12.46
N VAL A 14 53.73 -10.07 12.46
CA VAL A 14 54.11 -9.16 11.33
C VAL A 14 54.00 -7.69 11.79
N SER A 15 54.94 -6.84 11.33
CA SER A 15 55.24 -5.52 11.90
C SER A 15 54.64 -4.34 11.12
N GLY A 16 54.32 -3.25 11.84
CA GLY A 16 54.05 -1.92 11.27
C GLY A 16 54.32 -0.83 12.29
N CYS A 17 55.04 0.23 11.88
CA CYS A 17 55.29 1.42 12.70
C CYS A 17 54.86 2.69 11.95
N LEU A 18 54.05 3.51 12.59
CA LEU A 18 53.74 4.88 12.22
C LEU A 18 54.49 5.84 13.14
N ASN A 19 54.87 7.02 12.64
CA ASN A 19 55.26 8.14 13.48
C ASN A 19 54.88 9.44 12.79
N HIS A 20 54.36 10.41 13.56
CA HIS A 20 53.79 11.64 13.03
C HIS A 20 54.09 12.79 14.00
N ASN A 21 54.78 13.83 13.55
CA ASN A 21 54.61 15.21 14.01
C ASN A 21 55.48 16.17 13.18
N GLY A 22 54.99 17.39 12.97
CA GLY A 22 55.69 18.44 12.22
C GLY A 22 54.83 19.68 12.08
N ASN A 23 54.92 20.58 13.06
CA ASN A 23 54.24 21.87 13.06
C ASN A 23 55.22 22.93 13.57
N ASN A 24 55.44 24.01 12.80
CA ASN A 24 55.62 25.40 13.28
C ASN A 24 56.31 26.32 12.26
N ASN A 25 55.91 27.59 12.33
CA ASN A 25 56.43 28.76 11.61
C ASN A 25 57.90 29.07 11.92
N VAL A 26 58.53 29.87 11.04
CA VAL A 26 59.35 31.10 11.30
C VAL A 26 59.88 31.55 9.92
N ARG A 27 59.33 32.63 9.35
CA ARG A 27 59.78 34.04 9.40
C ARG A 27 61.19 34.26 8.81
N ALA A 28 61.26 35.07 7.76
CA ALA A 28 62.52 35.53 7.17
C ALA A 28 63.06 36.75 7.92
N GLU A 29 64.38 36.80 8.11
CA GLU A 29 65.10 38.00 8.56
C GLU A 29 66.45 38.05 7.84
N LEU A 30 66.75 39.20 7.20
CA LEU A 30 68.09 39.54 6.74
C LEU A 30 68.85 40.21 7.89
N VAL A 31 70.19 40.07 7.93
CA VAL A 31 71.14 41.21 8.00
C VAL A 31 72.61 40.75 8.07
N ALA A 32 73.43 41.40 7.22
CA ALA A 32 74.87 41.69 7.24
C ALA A 32 75.95 40.77 7.86
N SER A 33 77.05 40.70 7.10
CA SER A 33 78.42 40.26 7.47
C SER A 33 79.13 41.25 8.43
N PRO A 34 80.24 40.84 9.05
CA PRO A 34 81.50 41.54 8.75
C PRO A 34 82.68 40.62 8.37
N ARG A 35 83.78 41.25 7.92
CA ARG A 35 84.87 40.66 7.12
C ARG A 35 86.05 40.09 7.93
N SER A 36 86.71 39.08 7.32
CA SER A 36 88.18 38.85 7.30
C SER A 36 88.85 38.39 8.61
N PRO A 37 90.05 37.74 8.60
CA PRO A 37 91.03 37.74 7.49
C PRO A 37 91.71 36.40 7.14
N THR A 38 92.50 36.46 6.05
CA THR A 38 93.74 35.69 5.73
C THR A 38 93.80 34.19 6.05
N ALA A 39 93.76 33.29 5.07
CA ALA A 39 94.81 32.96 4.07
C ALA A 39 95.78 31.85 4.51
N ALA A 40 95.64 30.66 3.91
CA ALA A 40 96.72 29.71 3.63
C ALA A 40 96.29 28.68 2.56
N HIS A 41 97.25 28.31 1.71
CA HIS A 41 97.33 27.25 0.68
C HIS A 41 96.35 26.04 0.78
N HIS A 42 95.89 25.41 -0.31
CA HIS A 42 96.57 25.11 -1.58
C HIS A 42 95.70 25.22 -2.86
N GLN A 43 96.35 25.18 -4.02
CA GLN A 43 95.78 25.36 -5.35
C GLN A 43 94.77 24.26 -5.76
N ALA A 44 93.68 24.68 -6.39
CA ALA A 44 92.89 23.82 -7.27
C ALA A 44 93.57 23.69 -8.64
N PRO A 45 93.53 22.52 -9.31
CA PRO A 45 93.92 22.41 -10.70
C PRO A 45 92.85 23.08 -11.58
N VAL A 46 93.30 23.91 -12.53
CA VAL A 46 92.47 24.38 -13.64
C VAL A 46 92.13 23.17 -14.51
N LEU A 47 90.84 22.87 -14.64
CA LEU A 47 90.33 21.95 -15.65
C LEU A 47 89.70 22.78 -16.77
N GLU A 48 90.47 22.94 -17.86
CA GLU A 48 89.94 23.46 -19.11
C GLU A 48 88.75 22.59 -19.53
N ILE A 49 87.56 23.18 -19.63
CA ILE A 49 86.41 22.51 -20.21
C ILE A 49 86.62 22.51 -21.73
N SER A 50 87.37 21.51 -22.18
CA SER A 50 87.43 21.12 -23.59
C SER A 50 86.01 21.02 -24.13
N SER A 51 85.78 21.63 -25.28
CA SER A 51 84.52 21.62 -26.00
C SER A 51 84.15 20.20 -26.40
N ARG A 52 83.47 19.47 -25.50
CA ARG A 52 82.79 18.23 -25.84
C ARG A 52 81.76 18.55 -26.92
N ALA A 53 82.07 18.13 -28.14
CA ALA A 53 81.07 18.04 -29.20
C ALA A 53 79.84 17.31 -28.65
N PHE A 54 78.65 17.81 -28.98
CA PHE A 54 77.40 17.11 -28.68
C PHE A 54 77.47 15.72 -29.31
N LEU A 55 77.67 14.69 -28.48
CA LEU A 55 77.51 13.31 -28.91
C LEU A 55 76.04 13.15 -29.30
N ALA A 56 75.78 12.93 -30.58
CA ALA A 56 74.46 12.54 -31.05
C ALA A 56 74.06 11.26 -30.28
N PRO A 57 72.83 11.18 -29.72
CA PRO A 57 72.41 9.99 -29.01
C PRO A 57 72.45 8.79 -29.94
N THR A 58 73.13 7.73 -29.52
CA THR A 58 73.14 6.45 -30.24
C THR A 58 71.71 5.95 -30.42
N PRO A 59 71.31 5.53 -31.64
CA PRO A 59 69.95 5.07 -31.89
C PRO A 59 69.62 3.84 -31.02
N LEU A 60 68.42 3.86 -30.44
CA LEU A 60 67.93 2.80 -29.57
C LEU A 60 67.51 1.60 -30.44
N ASP A 61 68.20 0.46 -30.29
CA ASP A 61 67.90 -0.73 -31.08
C ASP A 61 66.67 -1.46 -30.52
N LEU A 62 65.52 -1.26 -31.18
CA LEU A 62 64.22 -1.75 -30.76
C LEU A 62 63.78 -2.94 -31.63
N PRO A 63 63.72 -4.17 -31.10
CA PRO A 63 63.28 -5.33 -31.88
C PRO A 63 61.84 -5.15 -32.36
N LYS A 64 61.63 -5.37 -33.67
CA LYS A 64 60.38 -5.13 -34.44
C LYS A 64 60.06 -3.68 -34.79
N TRP A 65 60.96 -2.71 -34.59
CA TRP A 65 60.79 -1.37 -35.16
C TRP A 65 60.89 -1.43 -36.71
N PRO A 66 60.03 -0.72 -37.48
CA PRO A 66 60.09 -0.74 -38.94
C PRO A 66 61.38 -0.10 -39.46
N THR A 67 62.11 -0.81 -40.32
CA THR A 67 63.41 -0.40 -40.87
C THR A 67 63.33 0.37 -42.18
N GLY A 68 62.15 0.43 -42.81
CA GLY A 68 61.88 1.14 -44.06
C GLY A 68 60.49 1.80 -44.04
N PRO A 69 60.21 2.70 -45.00
CA PRO A 69 58.94 3.41 -45.05
C PRO A 69 57.78 2.44 -45.33
N GLN A 70 56.64 2.67 -44.68
CA GLN A 70 55.45 1.82 -44.78
C GLN A 70 54.20 2.67 -45.07
N ALA A 71 53.17 2.05 -45.66
CA ALA A 71 51.87 2.67 -45.77
C ALA A 71 51.22 2.80 -44.38
N ALA A 72 50.28 3.75 -44.23
CA ALA A 72 49.54 3.95 -42.99
C ALA A 72 48.51 2.81 -42.76
N THR A 73 48.99 1.65 -42.30
CA THR A 73 48.18 0.46 -42.05
C THR A 73 47.85 0.30 -40.56
N SER A 74 46.57 0.07 -40.24
CA SER A 74 46.18 -0.48 -38.94
C SER A 74 46.45 -1.98 -38.92
N SER A 75 46.71 -2.57 -37.74
CA SER A 75 46.79 -4.02 -37.65
C SER A 75 45.41 -4.64 -37.88
N SER A 76 45.35 -5.68 -38.73
CA SER A 76 44.10 -6.37 -39.07
C SER A 76 43.43 -6.99 -37.84
N LEU A 77 44.23 -7.53 -36.91
CA LEU A 77 43.74 -8.16 -35.68
C LEU A 77 43.08 -7.15 -34.73
N ALA A 78 43.70 -5.98 -34.50
CA ALA A 78 43.07 -4.92 -33.69
C ALA A 78 41.77 -4.43 -34.33
N THR A 79 41.77 -4.27 -35.66
CA THR A 79 40.59 -3.83 -36.42
C THR A 79 39.39 -4.78 -36.23
N ILE A 80 39.64 -6.10 -36.22
CA ILE A 80 38.60 -7.11 -35.95
C ILE A 80 38.11 -7.02 -34.49
N PHE A 81 39.02 -6.91 -33.52
CA PHE A 81 38.68 -6.85 -32.10
C PHE A 81 37.82 -5.62 -31.74
N ASP A 82 38.21 -4.45 -32.23
CA ASP A 82 37.44 -3.21 -32.06
C ASP A 82 36.03 -3.30 -32.64
N SER A 83 35.88 -3.97 -33.79
CA SER A 83 34.60 -4.14 -34.47
C SER A 83 33.67 -5.07 -33.70
N LEU A 84 34.22 -6.13 -33.10
CA LEU A 84 33.47 -7.00 -32.19
C LEU A 84 33.01 -6.23 -30.95
N LEU A 85 33.85 -5.35 -30.38
CA LEU A 85 33.45 -4.47 -29.28
C LEU A 85 32.35 -3.48 -29.69
N ASP A 86 32.42 -2.88 -30.88
CA ASP A 86 31.38 -1.97 -31.39
C ASP A 86 30.04 -2.70 -31.55
N ILE A 87 30.04 -3.92 -32.07
CA ILE A 87 28.84 -4.78 -32.17
C ILE A 87 28.27 -5.11 -30.78
N ILE A 88 29.12 -5.48 -29.82
CA ILE A 88 28.71 -5.77 -28.43
C ILE A 88 28.08 -4.54 -27.79
N PHE A 89 28.70 -3.37 -27.94
CA PHE A 89 28.16 -2.12 -27.39
C PHE A 89 26.83 -1.71 -28.03
N LEU A 90 26.69 -1.85 -29.36
CA LEU A 90 25.43 -1.60 -30.05
C LEU A 90 24.31 -2.56 -29.56
N ALA A 91 24.62 -3.84 -29.40
CA ALA A 91 23.69 -4.85 -28.90
C ALA A 91 23.24 -4.53 -27.46
N LEU A 92 24.18 -4.26 -26.54
CA LEU A 92 23.88 -3.90 -25.14
C LEU A 92 23.05 -2.61 -25.05
N SER A 93 23.34 -1.61 -25.88
CA SER A 93 22.59 -0.35 -25.93
C SER A 93 21.15 -0.56 -26.42
N THR A 94 20.97 -1.47 -27.39
CA THR A 94 19.65 -1.86 -27.90
C THR A 94 18.85 -2.64 -26.86
N LEU A 95 19.49 -3.49 -26.05
CA LEU A 95 18.81 -4.22 -24.96
C LEU A 95 18.20 -3.28 -23.90
N PHE A 96 18.88 -2.18 -23.54
CA PHE A 96 18.29 -1.18 -22.62
C PHE A 96 17.06 -0.48 -23.20
N LEU A 97 17.05 -0.21 -24.51
CA LEU A 97 15.88 0.36 -25.19
C LEU A 97 14.71 -0.64 -25.21
N LEU A 98 14.97 -1.90 -25.59
CA LEU A 98 13.97 -2.97 -25.59
C LEU A 98 13.42 -3.26 -24.18
N PHE A 99 14.25 -3.15 -23.14
CA PHE A 99 13.85 -3.32 -21.74
C PHE A 99 12.82 -2.28 -21.31
N GLY A 100 13.02 -0.99 -21.66
CA GLY A 100 12.03 0.06 -21.40
C GLY A 100 10.70 -0.17 -22.13
N LEU A 101 10.76 -0.58 -23.40
CA LEU A 101 9.56 -0.91 -24.18
C LEU A 101 8.82 -2.15 -23.64
N ARG A 102 9.54 -3.18 -23.16
CA ARG A 102 8.93 -4.37 -22.55
C ARG A 102 8.21 -4.04 -21.25
N ILE A 103 8.79 -3.18 -20.41
CA ILE A 103 8.14 -2.73 -19.16
C ILE A 103 6.89 -1.88 -19.46
N TYR A 104 6.90 -1.07 -20.52
CA TYR A 104 5.71 -0.34 -20.96
C TYR A 104 4.60 -1.28 -21.49
N HIS A 105 4.95 -2.34 -22.22
CA HIS A 105 3.99 -3.35 -22.69
C HIS A 105 3.31 -4.11 -21.54
N GLU A 106 4.04 -4.37 -20.45
CA GLU A 106 3.53 -5.08 -19.27
C GLU A 106 2.95 -4.15 -18.18
N ASP A 107 2.70 -2.87 -18.48
CA ASP A 107 2.06 -1.96 -17.52
C ASP A 107 0.63 -2.43 -17.16
N GLN A 108 0.28 -2.32 -15.89
CA GLN A 108 -0.98 -2.77 -15.30
C GLN A 108 -1.28 -4.28 -15.40
N VAL A 109 -0.31 -5.11 -15.81
CA VAL A 109 -0.46 -6.57 -15.86
C VAL A 109 -0.39 -7.19 -14.44
N PRO A 110 -1.34 -8.06 -14.05
CA PRO A 110 -1.30 -8.74 -12.75
C PRO A 110 -0.15 -9.72 -12.64
N ILE A 111 0.63 -9.63 -11.55
CA ILE A 111 1.83 -10.46 -11.32
C ILE A 111 1.49 -11.96 -11.30
N ALA A 112 0.31 -12.31 -10.77
CA ALA A 112 -0.18 -13.70 -10.70
C ALA A 112 -0.28 -14.39 -12.07
N LYS A 113 -0.36 -13.64 -13.18
CA LYS A 113 -0.45 -14.21 -14.54
C LYS A 113 0.91 -14.71 -15.06
N PHE A 114 2.01 -14.02 -14.72
CA PHE A 114 3.35 -14.29 -15.24
C PHE A 114 4.46 -14.11 -14.17
N PRO A 115 4.42 -14.87 -13.05
CA PRO A 115 5.27 -14.59 -11.89
C PRO A 115 6.78 -14.71 -12.18
N ARG A 116 7.18 -15.62 -13.07
CA ARG A 116 8.60 -15.79 -13.47
C ARG A 116 9.11 -14.60 -14.26
N GLU A 117 8.36 -14.15 -15.27
CA GLU A 117 8.76 -13.01 -16.11
C GLU A 117 8.85 -11.72 -15.28
N THR A 118 7.87 -11.46 -14.41
CA THR A 118 7.90 -10.30 -13.51
C THR A 118 9.12 -10.31 -12.59
N ALA A 119 9.46 -11.47 -12.01
CA ALA A 119 10.64 -11.61 -11.16
C ALA A 119 11.94 -11.30 -11.93
N THR A 120 12.09 -11.82 -13.15
CA THR A 120 13.25 -11.54 -14.02
C THR A 120 13.35 -10.06 -14.39
N LEU A 121 12.24 -9.40 -14.73
CA LEU A 121 12.23 -7.96 -15.02
C LEU A 121 12.64 -7.11 -13.79
N LEU A 122 12.12 -7.47 -12.61
CA LEU A 122 12.46 -6.78 -11.36
C LEU A 122 13.92 -7.02 -10.93
N GLU A 123 14.48 -8.19 -11.23
CA GLU A 123 15.89 -8.48 -11.00
C GLU A 123 16.80 -7.72 -11.98
N ALA A 124 16.47 -7.72 -13.27
CA ALA A 124 17.21 -6.98 -14.30
C ALA A 124 17.26 -5.46 -13.99
N ALA A 125 16.17 -4.88 -13.50
CA ALA A 125 16.10 -3.48 -13.11
C ALA A 125 17.15 -3.07 -12.06
N LYS A 126 17.53 -3.99 -11.15
CA LYS A 126 18.51 -3.73 -10.07
C LYS A 126 19.93 -3.52 -10.60
N TYR A 127 20.30 -4.16 -11.70
CA TYR A 127 21.62 -4.03 -12.31
C TYR A 127 21.77 -2.77 -13.16
N GLY A 128 20.65 -2.18 -13.58
CA GLY A 128 20.60 -1.00 -14.46
C GLY A 128 21.46 0.20 -14.00
N PRO A 129 21.37 0.66 -12.73
CA PRO A 129 22.21 1.74 -12.19
C PRO A 129 23.72 1.48 -12.21
N THR A 130 24.15 0.22 -12.34
CA THR A 130 25.57 -0.17 -12.39
C THR A 130 26.03 -0.40 -13.83
N VAL A 131 25.28 -1.18 -14.60
CA VAL A 131 25.66 -1.58 -15.96
C VAL A 131 25.53 -0.41 -16.94
N PHE A 132 24.47 0.41 -16.83
CA PHE A 132 24.22 1.51 -17.78
C PHE A 132 25.33 2.57 -17.74
N PRO A 133 25.77 3.10 -16.57
CA PRO A 133 26.84 4.11 -16.55
C PRO A 133 28.19 3.61 -17.07
N ILE A 134 28.53 2.33 -16.82
CA ILE A 134 29.76 1.69 -17.32
C ILE A 134 29.73 1.62 -18.85
N LEU A 135 28.65 1.06 -19.41
CA LEU A 135 28.41 0.99 -20.86
C LEU A 135 28.44 2.38 -21.50
N PHE A 136 27.75 3.35 -20.87
CA PHE A 136 27.68 4.73 -21.33
C PHE A 136 29.06 5.37 -21.41
N ALA A 137 29.88 5.24 -20.35
CA ALA A 137 31.22 5.78 -20.32
C ALA A 137 32.11 5.16 -21.42
N SER A 138 32.06 3.84 -21.60
CA SER A 138 32.85 3.14 -22.64
C SER A 138 32.48 3.61 -24.06
N VAL A 139 31.19 3.75 -24.36
CA VAL A 139 30.72 4.15 -25.70
C VAL A 139 31.00 5.63 -25.97
N ILE A 140 30.65 6.54 -25.06
CA ILE A 140 30.86 7.98 -25.28
C ILE A 140 32.35 8.31 -25.33
N ALA A 141 33.20 7.66 -24.52
CA ALA A 141 34.66 7.87 -24.60
C ALA A 141 35.23 7.47 -25.96
N ARG A 142 34.87 6.28 -26.50
CA ARG A 142 35.33 5.83 -27.83
C ARG A 142 34.78 6.73 -28.95
N ALA A 143 33.50 7.10 -28.90
CA ALA A 143 32.91 8.03 -29.87
C ALA A 143 33.60 9.41 -29.83
N THR A 144 33.89 9.95 -28.65
CA THR A 144 34.58 11.24 -28.47
C THR A 144 36.02 11.17 -29.00
N HIS A 145 36.73 10.07 -28.76
CA HIS A 145 38.08 9.85 -29.28
C HIS A 145 38.11 9.75 -30.81
N ALA A 146 37.17 9.02 -31.41
CA ALA A 146 37.04 8.93 -32.86
C ALA A 146 36.72 10.30 -33.49
N ILE A 147 35.82 11.09 -32.89
CA ILE A 147 35.54 12.47 -33.32
C ILE A 147 36.79 13.35 -33.21
N LEU A 148 37.56 13.24 -32.13
CA LEU A 148 38.81 13.98 -31.93
C LEU A 148 39.82 13.67 -33.04
N LEU A 149 40.05 12.39 -33.36
CA LEU A 149 41.00 12.01 -34.40
C LEU A 149 40.55 12.47 -35.79
N TRP A 150 39.28 12.31 -36.12
CA TRP A 150 38.71 12.81 -37.38
C TRP A 150 38.78 14.33 -37.53
N ARG A 151 38.60 15.07 -36.43
CA ARG A 151 38.76 16.52 -36.38
C ARG A 151 40.22 16.91 -36.57
N LEU A 152 41.13 16.22 -35.89
CA LEU A 152 42.58 16.41 -36.02
C LEU A 152 43.09 16.10 -37.45
N GLU A 153 42.59 15.07 -38.12
CA GLU A 153 42.90 14.80 -39.55
C GLU A 153 42.36 15.88 -40.51
N LYS A 154 41.31 16.59 -40.12
CA LYS A 154 40.70 17.64 -40.96
C LYS A 154 41.34 19.02 -40.79
N GLY A 155 42.01 19.24 -39.66
CA GLY A 155 42.46 20.55 -39.19
C GLY A 155 41.41 21.21 -38.32
N GLU A 156 41.68 21.34 -37.02
CA GLU A 156 40.74 21.89 -36.02
C GLU A 156 41.51 22.70 -34.96
N ASP A 157 40.82 23.59 -34.27
CA ASP A 157 41.42 24.49 -33.28
C ASP A 157 41.76 23.73 -31.98
N ILE A 158 42.96 23.94 -31.42
CA ILE A 158 43.46 23.18 -30.24
C ILE A 158 42.46 23.21 -29.07
N GLY A 159 41.73 24.31 -28.87
CA GLY A 159 40.73 24.42 -27.80
C GLY A 159 39.57 23.42 -27.94
N VAL A 160 39.14 23.09 -29.16
CA VAL A 160 38.10 22.08 -29.40
C VAL A 160 38.67 20.67 -29.18
N LEU A 161 39.89 20.44 -29.64
CA LEU A 161 40.59 19.17 -29.49
C LEU A 161 40.90 18.83 -28.03
N ASP A 162 41.34 19.81 -27.23
CA ASP A 162 41.56 19.64 -25.78
C ASP A 162 40.25 19.43 -25.01
N VAL A 163 39.15 20.07 -25.43
CA VAL A 163 37.81 19.81 -24.87
C VAL A 163 37.45 18.35 -25.10
N LEU A 164 37.57 17.84 -26.33
CA LEU A 164 37.25 16.44 -26.64
C LEU A 164 38.18 15.46 -25.90
N ALA A 165 39.49 15.71 -25.87
CA ALA A 165 40.47 14.88 -25.17
C ALA A 165 40.23 14.81 -23.64
N GLY A 166 39.87 15.96 -23.04
CA GLY A 166 39.64 16.06 -21.60
C GLY A 166 38.30 15.49 -21.12
N SER A 167 37.35 15.23 -22.03
CA SER A 167 35.94 14.95 -21.71
C SER A 167 35.61 13.46 -21.67
N THR A 168 36.39 12.71 -20.90
CA THR A 168 36.28 11.25 -20.69
C THR A 168 35.23 10.83 -19.66
N SER A 169 34.60 11.78 -18.96
CA SER A 169 33.55 11.57 -17.95
C SER A 169 32.77 12.86 -17.73
N LEU A 170 31.62 12.82 -17.05
CA LEU A 170 30.87 14.03 -16.68
C LEU A 170 31.74 15.03 -15.87
N ALA A 171 32.44 14.53 -14.85
CA ALA A 171 33.29 15.37 -13.99
C ALA A 171 34.47 15.98 -14.76
N SER A 172 35.18 15.18 -15.58
CA SER A 172 36.30 15.69 -16.38
C SER A 172 35.85 16.65 -17.48
N THR A 173 34.66 16.45 -18.07
CA THR A 173 34.05 17.39 -19.03
C THR A 173 33.79 18.76 -18.39
N VAL A 174 33.12 18.78 -17.23
CA VAL A 174 32.83 20.03 -16.49
C VAL A 174 34.12 20.72 -16.06
N ILE A 175 35.08 19.97 -15.52
CA ILE A 175 36.40 20.49 -15.12
C ILE A 175 37.16 21.03 -16.34
N SER A 176 37.06 20.41 -17.51
CA SER A 176 37.70 20.87 -18.75
C SER A 176 37.15 22.23 -19.18
N GLN A 177 35.82 22.39 -19.27
CA GLN A 177 35.21 23.70 -19.57
C GLN A 177 35.63 24.79 -18.57
N LEU A 178 35.62 24.48 -17.27
CA LEU A 178 36.01 25.43 -16.21
C LEU A 178 37.49 25.81 -16.27
N LYS A 179 38.39 24.85 -16.52
CA LYS A 179 39.85 25.11 -16.65
C LYS A 179 40.18 25.96 -17.85
N LEU A 180 39.49 25.76 -18.97
CA LEU A 180 39.70 26.52 -20.20
C LEU A 180 39.04 27.90 -20.15
N ARG A 181 38.01 28.10 -19.29
CA ARG A 181 37.17 29.31 -19.21
C ARG A 181 36.51 29.68 -20.56
N ILE A 182 36.26 28.67 -21.39
CA ILE A 182 35.60 28.80 -22.68
C ILE A 182 34.29 28.04 -22.56
N PHE A 183 33.15 28.74 -22.63
CA PHE A 183 31.86 28.10 -22.88
C PHE A 183 31.83 27.65 -24.35
N SER A 184 32.47 26.51 -24.63
CA SER A 184 32.61 26.02 -26.00
C SER A 184 31.27 25.49 -26.52
N PHE A 185 30.97 25.77 -27.80
CA PHE A 185 29.77 25.27 -28.47
C PHE A 185 29.70 23.73 -28.48
N VAL A 186 30.85 23.06 -28.42
CA VAL A 186 30.97 21.58 -28.30
C VAL A 186 30.77 21.11 -26.86
N GLY A 187 31.25 21.87 -25.87
CA GLY A 187 31.27 21.45 -24.47
C GLY A 187 29.90 21.43 -23.78
N ILE A 188 29.01 22.37 -24.10
CA ILE A 188 27.65 22.39 -23.51
C ILE A 188 26.85 21.13 -23.93
N PRO A 189 26.75 20.77 -25.23
CA PRO A 189 26.17 19.48 -25.65
C PRO A 189 26.83 18.28 -24.97
N LEU A 190 28.15 18.29 -24.80
CA LEU A 190 28.88 17.19 -24.19
C LEU A 190 28.53 17.01 -22.70
N ILE A 191 28.35 18.11 -21.94
CA ILE A 191 27.86 18.06 -20.55
C ILE A 191 26.45 17.45 -20.50
N VAL A 192 25.56 17.86 -21.40
CA VAL A 192 24.19 17.31 -21.49
C VAL A 192 24.22 15.82 -21.82
N ILE A 193 25.05 15.39 -22.78
CA ILE A 193 25.26 13.97 -23.09
C ILE A 193 25.76 13.22 -21.85
N TRP A 194 26.84 13.69 -21.22
CA TRP A 194 27.40 13.02 -20.03
C TRP A 194 26.45 12.97 -18.83
N ALA A 195 25.51 13.92 -18.70
CA ALA A 195 24.46 13.88 -17.69
C ALA A 195 23.42 12.77 -17.92
N LEU A 196 23.30 12.22 -19.14
CA LEU A 196 22.44 11.06 -19.41
C LEU A 196 22.96 9.77 -18.77
N SER A 197 24.24 9.68 -18.40
CA SER A 197 24.82 8.52 -17.72
C SER A 197 24.14 8.20 -16.38
N PRO A 198 24.10 9.10 -15.37
CA PRO A 198 23.37 8.86 -14.13
C PRO A 198 21.85 8.81 -14.33
N ILE A 199 21.30 9.58 -15.28
CA ILE A 199 19.86 9.62 -15.55
C ILE A 199 19.37 8.27 -16.10
N GLY A 200 20.00 7.73 -17.15
CA GLY A 200 19.63 6.44 -17.73
C GLY A 200 19.84 5.28 -16.75
N GLY A 201 20.92 5.31 -15.97
CA GLY A 201 21.15 4.37 -14.87
C GLY A 201 20.01 4.36 -13.85
N GLN A 202 19.61 5.52 -13.32
CA GLN A 202 18.49 5.61 -12.39
C GLN A 202 17.14 5.29 -13.05
N ALA A 203 16.94 5.71 -14.31
CA ALA A 203 15.72 5.47 -15.07
C ALA A 203 15.43 3.98 -15.27
N SER A 204 16.46 3.19 -15.60
CA SER A 204 16.35 1.74 -15.79
C SER A 204 15.85 0.98 -14.54
N PHE A 205 16.13 1.50 -13.34
CA PHE A 205 15.58 0.99 -12.08
C PHE A 205 14.20 1.58 -11.78
N ARG A 206 14.06 2.91 -11.83
CA ARG A 206 12.87 3.66 -11.35
C ARG A 206 11.66 3.58 -12.27
N GLN A 207 11.79 3.08 -13.49
CA GLN A 207 10.66 2.89 -14.41
C GLN A 207 9.70 1.77 -13.98
N LEU A 208 10.13 0.85 -13.10
CA LEU A 208 9.37 -0.33 -12.69
C LEU A 208 9.10 -0.32 -11.18
N THR A 209 7.83 -0.35 -10.79
CA THR A 209 7.40 -0.56 -9.40
C THR A 209 6.29 -1.60 -9.32
N ILE A 210 6.13 -2.22 -8.15
CA ILE A 210 4.96 -3.06 -7.82
C ILE A 210 3.92 -2.14 -7.17
N SER A 211 2.70 -2.20 -7.66
CA SER A 211 1.59 -1.37 -7.21
C SER A 211 0.36 -2.22 -6.88
N LYS A 212 -0.50 -1.74 -5.98
CA LYS A 212 -1.75 -2.42 -5.61
C LYS A 212 -2.91 -1.80 -6.38
N LYS A 213 -3.58 -2.60 -7.21
CA LYS A 213 -4.77 -2.21 -7.97
C LYS A 213 -6.00 -2.88 -7.35
N MET A 214 -6.98 -2.07 -6.96
CA MET A 214 -8.27 -2.58 -6.51
C MET A 214 -9.11 -2.99 -7.71
N LEU A 215 -9.54 -4.26 -7.74
CA LEU A 215 -10.62 -4.72 -8.60
C LEU A 215 -11.94 -4.67 -7.82
N LEU A 216 -13.01 -4.32 -8.50
CA LEU A 216 -14.37 -4.22 -7.96
C LEU A 216 -15.26 -5.16 -8.76
N ASP A 217 -15.64 -6.27 -8.16
CA ASP A 217 -16.58 -7.24 -8.73
C ASP A 217 -17.92 -7.10 -7.99
N SER A 218 -19.04 -7.09 -8.71
CA SER A 218 -20.39 -6.97 -8.12
C SER A 218 -21.09 -8.32 -8.16
N THR A 219 -21.54 -8.82 -7.01
CA THR A 219 -22.31 -10.06 -6.87
C THR A 219 -23.60 -9.82 -6.10
N GLN A 220 -24.58 -10.72 -6.24
CA GLN A 220 -25.82 -10.66 -5.47
C GLN A 220 -25.72 -11.60 -4.27
N SER A 221 -26.03 -11.10 -3.07
CA SER A 221 -26.15 -11.90 -1.84
C SER A 221 -27.53 -11.73 -1.22
N TYR A 222 -27.89 -12.69 -0.37
CA TYR A 222 -29.12 -12.65 0.43
C TYR A 222 -28.79 -12.39 1.90
N TYR A 223 -29.63 -11.63 2.58
CA TYR A 223 -29.60 -11.41 4.03
C TYR A 223 -30.99 -11.70 4.62
N MET A 224 -31.03 -12.14 5.88
CA MET A 224 -32.28 -12.46 6.57
C MET A 224 -33.14 -11.22 6.86
N ILE A 225 -34.46 -11.34 6.67
CA ILE A 225 -35.44 -10.32 7.04
C ILE A 225 -36.53 -10.90 7.95
N SER A 226 -37.03 -10.09 8.89
CA SER A 226 -38.23 -10.42 9.65
C SER A 226 -39.47 -9.89 8.91
N THR A 227 -40.39 -10.77 8.51
CA THR A 227 -41.61 -10.40 7.77
C THR A 227 -42.90 -10.58 8.57
N GLY A 228 -42.79 -11.09 9.81
CA GLY A 228 -43.96 -11.51 10.60
C GLY A 228 -44.60 -12.82 10.12
N SER A 229 -44.07 -13.47 9.07
CA SER A 229 -44.48 -14.82 8.66
C SER A 229 -43.38 -15.81 9.03
N MET A 230 -43.71 -16.83 9.81
CA MET A 230 -42.78 -17.90 10.22
C MET A 230 -43.10 -19.20 9.45
N PRO A 231 -42.64 -19.36 8.19
CA PRO A 231 -43.06 -20.47 7.32
C PRO A 231 -42.67 -21.85 7.88
N PHE A 232 -41.55 -21.96 8.61
CA PHE A 232 -41.09 -23.21 9.22
C PHE A 232 -42.06 -23.80 10.26
N LEU A 233 -42.94 -22.98 10.87
CA LEU A 233 -43.95 -23.48 11.81
C LEU A 233 -44.97 -24.41 11.14
N GLN A 234 -45.11 -24.37 9.81
CA GLN A 234 -46.09 -25.18 9.07
C GLN A 234 -45.71 -26.67 8.94
N PHE A 235 -44.45 -27.04 9.21
CA PHE A 235 -43.89 -28.32 8.77
C PHE A 235 -43.46 -29.31 9.88
N LEU A 236 -43.41 -28.90 11.15
CA LEU A 236 -42.89 -29.74 12.24
C LEU A 236 -43.56 -29.48 13.62
N PRO A 237 -43.46 -30.43 14.59
CA PRO A 237 -44.03 -30.27 15.92
C PRO A 237 -43.45 -29.09 16.70
N ILE A 238 -44.33 -28.21 17.17
CA ILE A 238 -44.01 -26.90 17.76
C ILE A 238 -43.01 -26.96 18.94
N ILE A 239 -43.10 -27.99 19.78
CA ILE A 239 -42.35 -28.12 21.04
C ILE A 239 -40.84 -28.24 20.80
N SER A 240 -40.42 -28.94 19.74
CA SER A 240 -39.00 -29.15 19.42
C SER A 240 -38.32 -27.87 18.94
N TRP A 241 -39.05 -26.98 18.28
CA TRP A 241 -38.50 -25.73 17.73
C TRP A 241 -38.22 -24.69 18.80
N PHE A 242 -39.18 -24.42 19.68
CA PHE A 242 -38.98 -23.42 20.73
C PHE A 242 -37.88 -23.83 21.72
N SER A 243 -37.63 -25.12 21.90
CA SER A 243 -36.45 -25.61 22.62
C SER A 243 -35.12 -25.14 22.00
N ILE A 244 -35.01 -25.13 20.66
CA ILE A 244 -33.82 -24.64 19.94
C ILE A 244 -33.75 -23.10 19.99
N VAL A 245 -34.88 -22.39 19.80
CA VAL A 245 -34.97 -20.93 19.96
C VAL A 245 -34.46 -20.51 21.35
N ASN A 246 -34.93 -21.21 22.39
CA ASN A 246 -34.54 -20.96 23.78
C ASN A 246 -33.03 -21.22 23.99
N ALA A 247 -32.45 -22.26 23.38
CA ALA A 247 -31.01 -22.53 23.46
C ALA A 247 -30.17 -21.43 22.78
N ILE A 248 -30.55 -20.95 21.59
CA ILE A 248 -29.88 -19.85 20.88
C ILE A 248 -30.03 -18.53 21.67
N PHE A 249 -31.22 -18.25 22.21
CA PHE A 249 -31.45 -17.09 23.06
C PHE A 249 -30.60 -17.11 24.34
N MET A 250 -30.64 -18.20 25.11
CA MET A 250 -29.92 -18.30 26.38
C MET A 250 -28.41 -18.32 26.20
N SER A 251 -27.88 -18.96 25.15
CA SER A 251 -26.45 -18.88 24.82
C SER A 251 -26.00 -17.46 24.43
N SER A 252 -26.88 -16.68 23.78
CA SER A 252 -26.62 -15.25 23.51
C SER A 252 -26.61 -14.42 24.81
N VAL A 253 -27.57 -14.63 25.70
CA VAL A 253 -27.64 -13.96 27.02
C VAL A 253 -26.43 -14.31 27.89
N MET A 254 -26.02 -15.58 27.91
CA MET A 254 -24.86 -16.07 28.67
C MET A 254 -23.50 -15.81 28.00
N GLY A 255 -23.49 -15.23 26.79
CA GLY A 255 -22.26 -14.94 26.04
C GLY A 255 -21.31 -13.95 26.76
N PRO A 256 -20.01 -13.95 26.43
CA PRO A 256 -19.04 -13.09 27.10
C PRO A 256 -19.25 -11.60 26.78
N PRO A 257 -18.84 -10.68 27.67
CA PRO A 257 -18.95 -9.22 27.47
C PRO A 257 -18.37 -8.73 26.13
N THR A 258 -17.25 -9.34 25.71
CA THR A 258 -16.58 -9.04 24.45
C THR A 258 -17.45 -9.33 23.22
N THR A 259 -18.25 -10.40 23.24
CA THR A 259 -19.18 -10.68 22.13
C THR A 259 -20.48 -9.89 22.25
N LYS A 260 -20.95 -9.57 23.46
CA LYS A 260 -22.11 -8.67 23.67
C LYS A 260 -21.84 -7.27 23.11
N SER A 261 -20.62 -6.75 23.30
CA SER A 261 -20.14 -5.45 22.79
C SER A 261 -19.53 -5.47 21.38
N SER A 262 -19.16 -6.65 20.84
CA SER A 262 -18.69 -6.81 19.44
C SER A 262 -19.73 -6.33 18.41
N PRO A 263 -19.33 -5.90 17.20
CA PRO A 263 -20.26 -5.71 16.06
C PRO A 263 -20.88 -7.00 15.50
N SER A 264 -20.36 -8.17 15.87
CA SER A 264 -20.93 -9.48 15.50
C SER A 264 -21.35 -10.30 16.72
N ASP A 265 -22.26 -11.26 16.53
CA ASP A 265 -22.68 -12.22 17.55
C ASP A 265 -21.72 -13.42 17.68
N ILE A 266 -22.06 -14.40 18.54
CA ILE A 266 -21.23 -15.61 18.76
C ILE A 266 -21.16 -16.54 17.54
N TRP A 267 -21.99 -16.34 16.52
CA TRP A 267 -21.97 -17.10 15.26
C TRP A 267 -21.37 -16.29 14.09
N GLY A 268 -20.98 -15.04 14.32
CA GLY A 268 -20.38 -14.15 13.32
C GLY A 268 -21.37 -13.29 12.53
N ASN A 269 -22.66 -13.32 12.86
CA ASN A 269 -23.69 -12.52 12.19
C ASN A 269 -23.58 -11.05 12.62
N VAL A 270 -23.89 -10.10 11.72
CA VAL A 270 -23.74 -8.66 12.00
C VAL A 270 -24.90 -8.12 12.83
N LYS A 271 -24.60 -7.49 13.98
CA LYS A 271 -25.63 -6.92 14.87
C LYS A 271 -25.94 -5.48 14.49
N ILE A 272 -27.22 -5.11 14.53
CA ILE A 272 -27.70 -3.77 14.17
C ILE A 272 -27.62 -2.85 15.40
N PRO A 273 -27.05 -1.62 15.32
CA PRO A 273 -27.05 -0.67 16.43
C PRO A 273 -28.37 0.08 16.56
N TYR A 274 -28.69 0.56 17.77
CA TYR A 274 -29.80 1.49 17.99
C TYR A 274 -29.51 2.84 17.33
N ILE A 275 -30.27 3.23 16.30
CA ILE A 275 -30.12 4.52 15.63
C ILE A 275 -30.44 5.71 16.56
N GLU A 276 -31.35 5.50 17.51
CA GLU A 276 -31.78 6.50 18.48
C GLU A 276 -30.60 7.07 19.31
N ARG A 277 -29.54 6.28 19.52
CA ARG A 277 -28.30 6.74 20.17
C ARG A 277 -27.51 7.75 19.33
N TYR A 278 -27.55 7.61 18.01
CA TYR A 278 -26.85 8.49 17.06
C TYR A 278 -27.63 9.77 16.81
N GLU A 279 -28.95 9.70 16.72
CA GLU A 279 -29.84 10.86 16.55
C GLU A 279 -29.73 11.85 17.72
N ASN A 280 -29.51 11.35 18.94
CA ASN A 280 -29.33 12.19 20.13
C ASN A 280 -27.89 12.70 20.35
N GLY A 281 -26.88 12.13 19.67
CA GLY A 281 -25.46 12.37 19.97
C GLY A 281 -24.60 12.86 18.81
N SER A 282 -25.10 12.86 17.58
CA SER A 282 -24.32 13.17 16.37
C SER A 282 -25.18 13.77 15.26
N THR A 283 -24.56 14.54 14.36
CA THR A 283 -25.24 15.08 13.17
C THR A 283 -25.04 14.16 11.97
N PRO A 284 -26.08 13.87 11.16
CA PRO A 284 -25.96 13.01 9.99
C PRO A 284 -25.27 13.70 8.80
N ASP A 285 -24.68 12.90 7.91
CA ASP A 285 -24.21 13.30 6.57
C ASP A 285 -25.36 13.92 5.75
N SER A 286 -25.03 14.64 4.67
CA SER A 286 -26.00 15.21 3.71
C SER A 286 -26.99 14.20 3.08
N LYS A 287 -26.68 12.91 3.14
CA LYS A 287 -27.54 11.79 2.70
C LYS A 287 -28.30 11.10 3.85
N GLY A 288 -28.31 11.70 5.04
CA GLY A 288 -28.99 11.21 6.24
C GLY A 288 -28.27 10.07 6.98
N TRP A 289 -26.99 9.83 6.71
CA TRP A 289 -26.22 8.73 7.31
C TRP A 289 -25.47 9.17 8.57
N PHE A 290 -25.57 8.39 9.64
CA PHE A 290 -24.72 8.50 10.81
C PHE A 290 -23.52 7.55 10.68
N SER A 291 -22.33 8.00 11.09
CA SER A 291 -21.13 7.18 11.12
C SER A 291 -21.14 6.31 12.39
N VAL A 292 -21.01 4.99 12.22
CA VAL A 292 -21.03 4.02 13.33
C VAL A 292 -19.61 3.73 13.79
N ASN A 293 -19.35 3.86 15.09
CA ASN A 293 -18.10 3.44 15.70
C ASN A 293 -18.31 2.11 16.43
N SER A 294 -17.76 1.03 15.89
CA SER A 294 -18.00 -0.34 16.36
C SER A 294 -17.56 -0.61 17.80
N THR A 295 -16.64 0.20 18.36
CA THR A 295 -16.13 0.04 19.73
C THR A 295 -16.99 0.69 20.81
N ASN A 296 -17.95 1.55 20.44
CA ASN A 296 -18.82 2.27 21.39
C ASN A 296 -20.30 2.25 20.92
N SER A 297 -20.72 1.13 20.34
CA SER A 297 -22.07 0.93 19.79
C SER A 297 -22.89 0.02 20.70
N THR A 298 -24.10 0.46 21.09
CA THR A 298 -25.11 -0.44 21.66
C THR A 298 -25.97 -1.05 20.55
N TYR A 299 -26.06 -2.38 20.55
CA TYR A 299 -26.82 -3.15 19.55
C TYR A 299 -28.28 -3.34 19.98
N SER A 300 -29.20 -3.42 19.02
CA SER A 300 -30.63 -3.63 19.28
C SER A 300 -31.00 -5.07 19.59
N SER A 301 -30.08 -6.00 19.38
CA SER A 301 -30.19 -7.45 19.61
C SER A 301 -28.81 -8.02 19.97
N LEU A 302 -28.77 -9.12 20.72
CA LEU A 302 -27.56 -9.92 20.97
C LEU A 302 -27.23 -10.86 19.80
N VAL A 303 -28.23 -11.18 18.97
CA VAL A 303 -28.13 -11.99 17.74
C VAL A 303 -28.11 -11.07 16.53
N GLY A 304 -27.23 -11.35 15.58
CA GLY A 304 -27.06 -10.59 14.35
C GLY A 304 -27.93 -11.08 13.19
N VAL A 305 -27.85 -10.37 12.07
CA VAL A 305 -28.47 -10.73 10.80
C VAL A 305 -27.48 -11.61 9.99
N PRO A 306 -27.81 -12.88 9.70
CA PRO A 306 -26.98 -13.72 8.84
C PRO A 306 -27.01 -13.25 7.38
N ILE A 307 -25.87 -13.36 6.71
CA ILE A 307 -25.65 -12.96 5.32
C ILE A 307 -25.01 -14.12 4.55
N SER A 308 -25.54 -14.40 3.36
CA SER A 308 -25.10 -15.49 2.48
C SER A 308 -24.09 -15.04 1.43
N GLY A 309 -23.31 -15.99 0.90
CA GLY A 309 -22.47 -15.76 -0.29
C GLY A 309 -21.21 -14.93 -0.07
N LEU A 310 -20.75 -14.78 1.18
CA LEU A 310 -19.46 -14.16 1.50
C LEU A 310 -18.34 -15.21 1.45
N ASP A 311 -17.47 -15.13 0.44
CA ASP A 311 -16.31 -16.01 0.30
C ASP A 311 -15.15 -15.51 1.18
N SER A 312 -14.58 -16.41 2.00
CA SER A 312 -13.48 -16.12 2.93
C SER A 312 -12.09 -16.51 2.40
N SER A 313 -11.99 -16.99 1.15
CA SER A 313 -10.73 -17.53 0.59
C SER A 313 -9.64 -16.51 0.28
N PHE A 314 -9.94 -15.20 0.33
CA PHE A 314 -8.97 -14.12 0.04
C PHE A 314 -8.78 -13.17 1.24
N ALA A 315 -7.59 -13.15 1.83
CA ALA A 315 -7.27 -12.33 3.01
C ALA A 315 -7.32 -10.81 2.78
N ASP A 316 -7.04 -10.36 1.55
CA ASP A 316 -7.05 -8.95 1.11
C ASP A 316 -8.38 -8.57 0.41
N SER A 317 -9.47 -9.31 0.65
CA SER A 317 -10.82 -8.97 0.16
C SER A 317 -11.60 -8.14 1.18
N THR A 318 -12.46 -7.24 0.68
CA THR A 318 -13.48 -6.55 1.48
C THR A 318 -14.80 -6.54 0.72
N TYR A 319 -15.87 -6.91 1.40
CA TYR A 319 -17.23 -6.94 0.87
C TYR A 319 -17.98 -5.75 1.46
N THR A 320 -18.59 -4.93 0.59
CA THR A 320 -19.39 -3.77 1.01
C THR A 320 -20.79 -3.87 0.43
N MET A 321 -21.81 -3.64 1.27
CA MET A 321 -23.22 -3.81 0.90
C MET A 321 -24.12 -2.95 1.79
N ASN A 322 -25.32 -2.65 1.31
CA ASN A 322 -26.36 -2.01 2.12
C ASN A 322 -27.48 -3.01 2.39
N LEU A 323 -28.02 -3.03 3.60
CA LEU A 323 -29.16 -3.87 3.96
C LEU A 323 -30.18 -3.10 4.82
N GLU A 324 -31.45 -3.45 4.68
CA GLU A 324 -32.53 -2.93 5.51
C GLU A 324 -32.78 -3.87 6.70
N SER A 325 -33.08 -3.32 7.86
CA SER A 325 -33.45 -4.09 9.03
C SER A 325 -34.51 -3.38 9.87
N THR A 326 -35.21 -4.13 10.70
CA THR A 326 -36.24 -3.65 11.61
C THR A 326 -36.05 -4.26 12.97
N TYR A 327 -36.26 -3.46 14.02
CA TYR A 327 -36.24 -3.92 15.40
C TYR A 327 -37.35 -3.27 16.23
N LEU A 328 -37.71 -3.90 17.34
CA LEU A 328 -38.60 -3.35 18.35
C LEU A 328 -37.81 -2.33 19.20
N TYR A 329 -38.34 -1.13 19.31
CA TYR A 329 -37.83 -0.08 20.17
C TYR A 329 -38.81 0.17 21.32
N LEU A 330 -38.31 0.10 22.55
CA LEU A 330 -39.11 0.18 23.77
C LEU A 330 -38.91 1.52 24.47
N LYS A 331 -39.99 2.02 25.07
CA LYS A 331 -39.94 3.10 26.08
C LYS A 331 -40.65 2.63 27.35
N CYS A 332 -39.94 2.56 28.47
CA CYS A 332 -40.46 2.07 29.76
C CYS A 332 -40.47 3.20 30.81
N PRO A 333 -41.43 4.14 30.77
CA PRO A 333 -41.44 5.30 31.66
C PRO A 333 -41.71 4.96 33.13
N VAL A 334 -42.23 3.76 33.44
CA VAL A 334 -42.55 3.33 34.80
C VAL A 334 -41.87 2.00 35.08
N LEU A 335 -41.05 1.97 36.14
CA LEU A 335 -40.51 0.78 36.77
C LEU A 335 -41.14 0.67 38.18
N TYR A 336 -41.62 -0.52 38.52
CA TYR A 336 -42.16 -0.87 39.84
C TYR A 336 -41.06 -1.57 40.65
N ASP A 337 -40.99 -1.44 41.98
CA ASP A 337 -40.06 -2.25 42.78
C ASP A 337 -40.75 -3.53 43.28
N SER A 338 -40.05 -4.66 43.37
CA SER A 338 -40.55 -5.89 44.00
C SER A 338 -40.84 -5.70 45.50
N SER A 339 -40.16 -4.74 46.15
CA SER A 339 -40.42 -4.37 47.55
C SER A 339 -41.75 -3.61 47.73
N GLN A 340 -42.25 -2.96 46.67
CA GLN A 340 -43.55 -2.29 46.67
C GLN A 340 -44.67 -3.30 46.46
N ARG A 341 -45.13 -3.90 47.58
CA ARG A 341 -46.41 -4.60 47.59
C ARG A 341 -47.54 -3.60 47.29
N THR A 342 -48.05 -3.68 46.06
CA THR A 342 -49.07 -2.84 45.40
C THR A 342 -48.53 -1.49 44.88
N PRO A 343 -48.94 -1.09 43.65
CA PRO A 343 -50.27 -0.54 43.42
C PRO A 343 -51.36 -1.60 43.16
N ASP A 344 -52.58 -1.29 43.58
CA ASP A 344 -53.69 -2.24 43.75
C ASP A 344 -54.24 -2.87 42.45
N ASN A 345 -53.59 -2.64 41.31
CA ASN A 345 -54.04 -3.11 40.00
C ASN A 345 -53.19 -4.26 39.42
N VAL A 346 -51.99 -4.53 39.95
CA VAL A 346 -51.14 -5.65 39.46
C VAL A 346 -51.20 -6.82 40.43
N ALA A 347 -51.01 -6.57 41.72
CA ALA A 347 -51.13 -7.59 42.76
C ALA A 347 -52.57 -8.08 42.98
N ARG A 348 -53.61 -7.31 42.61
CA ARG A 348 -54.97 -7.84 42.47
C ARG A 348 -54.99 -8.88 41.36
N PHE A 349 -54.81 -8.47 40.10
CA PHE A 349 -55.03 -9.34 38.93
C PHE A 349 -54.18 -10.62 38.91
N VAL A 350 -52.95 -10.60 39.46
CA VAL A 350 -52.11 -11.82 39.58
C VAL A 350 -52.67 -12.83 40.59
N ASN A 351 -53.35 -12.39 41.65
CA ASN A 351 -53.86 -13.26 42.72
C ASN A 351 -55.39 -13.47 42.69
N LYS A 352 -56.10 -12.56 42.02
CA LYS A 352 -57.54 -12.37 42.01
C LYS A 352 -57.91 -11.77 40.66
N GLY A 353 -58.55 -12.56 39.79
CA GLY A 353 -59.12 -12.04 38.53
C GLY A 353 -60.16 -10.93 38.77
N PRO A 354 -60.79 -10.39 37.71
CA PRO A 354 -61.77 -9.30 37.84
C PRO A 354 -62.85 -9.53 38.91
N ASP A 355 -63.24 -10.79 39.11
CA ASP A 355 -64.27 -11.25 40.05
C ASP A 355 -63.73 -12.01 41.28
N ASP A 356 -62.48 -11.72 41.70
CA ASP A 356 -61.86 -12.13 42.97
C ASP A 356 -61.70 -13.66 43.25
N ASN A 357 -62.15 -14.55 42.35
CA ASN A 357 -62.44 -15.97 42.67
C ASN A 357 -61.68 -17.06 41.87
N VAL A 358 -60.70 -16.75 41.01
CA VAL A 358 -59.98 -17.79 40.22
C VAL A 358 -58.46 -17.58 40.24
N PRO A 359 -57.64 -18.57 40.67
CA PRO A 359 -56.19 -18.52 40.57
C PRO A 359 -55.72 -18.89 39.16
N TYR A 360 -54.99 -17.98 38.50
CA TYR A 360 -54.55 -18.13 37.11
C TYR A 360 -53.39 -19.13 36.95
N ARG A 361 -53.68 -20.35 36.45
CA ARG A 361 -52.67 -21.32 36.04
C ARG A 361 -52.88 -21.81 34.59
N GLY A 362 -52.68 -20.90 33.65
CA GLY A 362 -52.77 -21.17 32.20
C GLY A 362 -54.21 -21.17 31.65
N LEU A 363 -54.33 -20.91 30.34
CA LEU A 363 -55.56 -20.94 29.53
C LEU A 363 -56.84 -20.41 30.21
N LEU A 364 -57.17 -19.15 30.00
CA LEU A 364 -58.56 -18.70 29.97
C LEU A 364 -58.79 -17.83 28.74
N GLY A 365 -59.95 -18.01 28.10
CA GLY A 365 -60.41 -17.23 26.96
C GLY A 365 -60.94 -15.85 27.36
N PRO A 366 -61.86 -15.25 26.57
CA PRO A 366 -62.26 -13.86 26.75
C PRO A 366 -62.77 -13.55 28.16
N LEU A 367 -62.40 -12.37 28.66
CA LEU A 367 -62.98 -11.79 29.86
C LEU A 367 -64.51 -11.66 29.69
N PRO A 368 -65.29 -11.57 30.79
CA PRO A 368 -66.76 -11.38 30.73
C PRO A 368 -67.22 -10.18 29.88
N ASN A 369 -66.29 -9.26 29.61
CA ASN A 369 -66.45 -8.02 28.85
C ASN A 369 -66.24 -8.20 27.34
N GLY A 370 -65.90 -9.40 26.85
CA GLY A 370 -65.56 -9.67 25.44
C GLY A 370 -64.14 -9.28 25.03
N VAL A 371 -63.28 -8.92 25.99
CA VAL A 371 -61.87 -8.57 25.74
C VAL A 371 -61.00 -9.83 25.91
N ASP A 372 -60.18 -10.14 24.91
CA ASP A 372 -59.09 -11.12 24.99
C ASP A 372 -57.77 -10.40 25.38
N PRO A 373 -57.46 -10.19 26.67
CA PRO A 373 -56.18 -9.62 27.07
C PRO A 373 -55.06 -10.59 26.69
N ILE A 374 -54.01 -10.10 26.03
CA ILE A 374 -52.82 -10.94 25.80
C ILE A 374 -52.09 -11.04 27.11
N GLY A 375 -51.96 -12.26 27.61
CA GLY A 375 -51.10 -12.56 28.74
C GLY A 375 -50.41 -13.89 28.59
N ALA A 376 -49.16 -13.93 29.02
CA ALA A 376 -48.44 -15.17 29.21
C ALA A 376 -47.67 -15.13 30.53
N THR A 377 -47.75 -16.23 31.27
CA THR A 377 -47.00 -16.46 32.50
C THR A 377 -46.13 -17.70 32.31
N GLY A 378 -44.81 -17.50 32.35
CA GLY A 378 -43.81 -18.55 32.48
C GLY A 378 -43.36 -18.70 33.93
N SER A 379 -42.42 -19.61 34.18
CA SER A 379 -41.91 -19.87 35.54
C SER A 379 -41.09 -18.72 36.12
N GLY A 380 -40.37 -17.93 35.30
CA GLY A 380 -39.53 -16.80 35.75
C GLY A 380 -40.03 -15.39 35.42
N ALA A 381 -41.04 -15.24 34.55
CA ALA A 381 -41.65 -13.95 34.21
C ALA A 381 -43.09 -14.06 33.68
N SER A 382 -43.77 -12.92 33.56
CA SER A 382 -45.01 -12.76 32.83
C SER A 382 -45.06 -11.46 32.00
N ILE A 383 -45.82 -11.48 30.91
CA ILE A 383 -46.08 -10.34 30.02
C ILE A 383 -47.60 -10.21 29.86
N TRP A 384 -48.11 -8.99 29.96
CA TRP A 384 -49.53 -8.67 29.82
C TRP A 384 -49.75 -7.40 29.00
N SER A 385 -50.80 -7.36 28.17
CA SER A 385 -51.22 -6.18 27.40
C SER A 385 -52.73 -6.03 27.49
N PHE A 386 -53.20 -4.83 27.80
CA PHE A 386 -54.63 -4.50 27.91
C PHE A 386 -55.29 -4.21 26.55
N ASP A 387 -54.50 -4.11 25.47
CA ASP A 387 -54.99 -3.88 24.11
C ASP A 387 -55.70 -5.13 23.56
N ASN A 388 -56.98 -5.01 23.15
CA ASN A 388 -57.74 -6.13 22.56
C ASN A 388 -57.07 -6.63 21.28
N ASN A 389 -56.49 -7.82 21.38
CA ASN A 389 -55.64 -8.39 20.35
C ASN A 389 -56.39 -8.71 19.06
N THR A 390 -57.60 -9.27 19.20
CA THR A 390 -58.43 -9.73 18.10
C THR A 390 -58.93 -8.55 17.25
N GLU A 391 -59.26 -7.42 17.88
CA GLU A 391 -59.61 -6.19 17.18
C GLU A 391 -58.38 -5.52 16.57
N ARG A 392 -57.31 -5.35 17.35
CA ARG A 392 -56.10 -4.61 16.96
C ARG A 392 -55.41 -5.19 15.73
N VAL A 393 -55.39 -6.51 15.60
CA VAL A 393 -54.82 -7.23 14.44
C VAL A 393 -55.71 -7.10 13.17
N ASN A 394 -56.94 -6.60 13.29
CA ASN A 394 -57.84 -6.26 12.19
C ASN A 394 -57.86 -4.76 11.83
N LEU A 395 -57.24 -3.89 12.63
CA LEU A 395 -57.15 -2.46 12.33
C LEU A 395 -56.16 -2.19 11.18
N ASP A 396 -56.42 -1.10 10.45
CA ASP A 396 -55.47 -0.61 9.44
C ASP A 396 -54.18 -0.10 10.10
N PRO A 397 -52.98 -0.39 9.58
CA PRO A 397 -51.72 0.04 10.20
C PRO A 397 -51.59 1.54 10.44
N THR A 398 -52.33 2.40 9.71
CA THR A 398 -52.31 3.86 9.92
C THR A 398 -53.13 4.33 11.13
N SER A 399 -54.09 3.53 11.61
CA SER A 399 -54.92 3.86 12.77
C SER A 399 -54.40 3.29 14.09
N LEU A 400 -53.32 2.49 14.04
CA LEU A 400 -52.73 1.89 15.23
C LEU A 400 -51.99 2.91 16.11
N THR A 401 -52.29 2.87 17.41
CA THR A 401 -51.46 3.43 18.47
C THR A 401 -50.34 2.46 18.85
N ALA A 402 -49.23 2.95 19.41
CA ALA A 402 -48.13 2.09 19.87
C ALA A 402 -48.61 1.17 21.02
N ARG A 403 -48.33 -0.14 20.93
CA ARG A 403 -48.83 -1.14 21.89
C ARG A 403 -48.24 -0.91 23.28
N THR A 404 -49.08 -0.99 24.31
CA THR A 404 -48.61 -0.93 25.71
C THR A 404 -48.63 -2.32 26.34
N PHE A 405 -47.61 -2.63 27.16
CA PHE A 405 -47.51 -3.89 27.88
C PHE A 405 -46.82 -3.72 29.23
N THR A 406 -47.15 -4.63 30.15
CA THR A 406 -46.50 -4.79 31.45
C THR A 406 -45.62 -6.04 31.39
N TYR A 407 -44.35 -5.91 31.76
CA TYR A 407 -43.45 -7.04 32.01
C TYR A 407 -43.22 -7.17 33.52
N LEU A 408 -43.30 -8.38 34.05
CA LEU A 408 -43.09 -8.67 35.47
C LEU A 408 -42.21 -9.92 35.62
N SER A 409 -41.09 -9.83 36.34
CA SER A 409 -40.31 -11.00 36.75
C SER A 409 -40.68 -11.41 38.17
N TRP A 410 -40.56 -12.71 38.49
CA TRP A 410 -40.90 -13.24 39.82
C TRP A 410 -39.79 -13.04 40.87
N GLY A 411 -38.60 -12.57 40.46
CA GLY A 411 -37.47 -12.26 41.35
C GLY A 411 -37.48 -10.83 41.92
N PRO A 412 -36.42 -10.43 42.65
CA PRO A 412 -36.34 -9.12 43.30
C PRO A 412 -36.32 -7.91 42.35
N THR A 413 -36.16 -8.09 41.04
CA THR A 413 -36.19 -6.99 40.06
C THR A 413 -37.57 -6.83 39.44
N ALA A 414 -38.32 -5.91 40.05
CA ALA A 414 -38.96 -4.80 39.36
C ALA A 414 -39.65 -5.06 38.01
N GLY A 415 -40.98 -5.13 38.03
CA GLY A 415 -41.81 -5.05 36.82
C GLY A 415 -41.76 -3.67 36.15
N SER A 416 -42.24 -3.57 34.92
CA SER A 416 -42.21 -2.34 34.13
C SER A 416 -43.44 -2.21 33.24
N ASN A 417 -43.86 -0.96 32.98
CA ASN A 417 -44.82 -0.64 31.93
C ASN A 417 -44.08 0.00 30.76
N CYS A 418 -44.20 -0.62 29.59
CA CYS A 418 -43.44 -0.28 28.39
C CYS A 418 -44.37 -0.09 27.17
N THR A 419 -43.94 0.77 26.25
CA THR A 419 -44.57 0.97 24.94
C THR A 419 -43.68 0.41 23.84
N ILE A 420 -44.23 -0.37 22.91
CA ILE A 420 -43.53 -0.96 21.77
C ILE A 420 -43.75 -0.09 20.52
N THR A 421 -42.65 0.23 19.83
CA THR A 421 -42.64 0.79 18.48
C THR A 421 -41.69 -0.01 17.58
N SER A 422 -41.85 0.06 16.27
CA SER A 422 -40.89 -0.51 15.31
C SER A 422 -40.03 0.57 14.65
N THR A 423 -38.73 0.36 14.68
CA THR A 423 -37.73 1.21 14.02
C THR A 423 -37.19 0.48 12.79
N TYR A 424 -37.33 1.13 11.63
CA TYR A 424 -36.81 0.68 10.34
C TYR A 424 -35.53 1.44 9.98
N VAL A 425 -34.46 0.72 9.65
CA VAL A 425 -33.13 1.27 9.37
C VAL A 425 -32.50 0.66 8.13
N GLU A 426 -31.74 1.48 7.41
CA GLU A 426 -30.77 1.02 6.41
C GLU A 426 -29.37 1.11 7.03
N VAL A 427 -28.55 0.09 6.83
CA VAL A 427 -27.16 0.04 7.30
C VAL A 427 -26.20 -0.33 6.18
N ALA A 428 -25.02 0.30 6.19
CA ALA A 428 -23.91 -0.02 5.30
C ALA A 428 -22.95 -0.98 6.05
N VAL A 429 -22.86 -2.21 5.56
CA VAL A 429 -22.05 -3.29 6.14
C VAL A 429 -20.76 -3.47 5.35
N THR A 430 -19.66 -3.58 6.07
CA THR A 430 -18.34 -3.95 5.54
C THR A 430 -17.87 -5.23 6.23
N CYS A 431 -17.59 -6.28 5.45
CA CYS A 431 -17.06 -7.56 5.92
C CYS A 431 -15.67 -7.81 5.34
N ARG A 432 -14.70 -8.24 6.15
CA ARG A 432 -13.39 -8.76 5.69
C ARG A 432 -13.41 -10.28 5.53
N SER A 433 -14.24 -10.96 6.30
CA SER A 433 -14.58 -12.38 6.17
C SER A 433 -16.07 -12.55 6.47
N SER A 434 -16.60 -13.76 6.22
CA SER A 434 -17.98 -14.14 6.54
C SER A 434 -18.40 -13.93 8.00
N SER A 435 -17.44 -13.91 8.94
CA SER A 435 -17.68 -13.76 10.40
C SER A 435 -17.20 -12.42 10.99
N THR A 436 -16.59 -11.55 10.19
CA THR A 436 -16.04 -10.23 10.63
C THR A 436 -16.76 -9.06 9.98
N CYS A 437 -18.07 -9.21 9.79
CA CYS A 437 -18.95 -8.15 9.31
C CYS A 437 -19.14 -7.06 10.37
N THR A 438 -19.09 -5.80 9.93
CA THR A 438 -19.25 -4.62 10.79
C THR A 438 -20.12 -3.58 10.09
N ILE A 439 -20.93 -2.84 10.86
CA ILE A 439 -21.68 -1.70 10.32
C ILE A 439 -20.80 -0.45 10.38
N THR A 440 -20.71 0.24 9.24
CA THR A 440 -19.94 1.48 9.09
C THR A 440 -20.84 2.72 9.11
N LYS A 441 -22.07 2.60 8.62
CA LYS A 441 -23.07 3.69 8.62
C LYS A 441 -24.48 3.17 8.88
N ILE A 442 -25.32 3.99 9.51
CA ILE A 442 -26.75 3.72 9.75
C ILE A 442 -27.61 4.93 9.40
N ARG A 443 -28.85 4.71 8.94
CA ARG A 443 -29.89 5.75 8.79
C ARG A 443 -31.30 5.17 8.95
N ARG A 444 -32.30 6.02 9.22
CA ARG A 444 -33.72 5.64 9.12
C ARG A 444 -33.99 5.18 7.68
N SER A 445 -34.74 4.08 7.53
CA SER A 445 -35.07 3.56 6.19
C SER A 445 -35.88 4.60 5.38
N ARG A 446 -35.61 4.66 4.07
CA ARG A 446 -36.34 5.47 3.10
C ARG A 446 -37.32 4.65 2.27
N LEU A 447 -37.37 3.34 2.49
CA LEU A 447 -38.33 2.45 1.84
C LEU A 447 -39.71 2.58 2.49
N SER A 448 -40.75 2.22 1.74
CA SER A 448 -42.15 2.35 2.16
C SER A 448 -42.47 1.34 3.27
N ASN A 449 -42.28 1.75 4.51
CA ASN A 449 -42.52 0.94 5.69
C ASN A 449 -43.84 1.32 6.39
N PRO A 450 -44.48 0.40 7.14
CA PRO A 450 -45.61 0.71 8.02
C PRO A 450 -45.27 1.80 9.05
N PRO A 451 -46.27 2.49 9.62
CA PRO A 451 -46.07 3.44 10.71
C PRO A 451 -45.39 2.78 11.92
N ALA A 452 -44.58 3.54 12.67
CA ALA A 452 -43.80 3.00 13.80
C ALA A 452 -44.65 2.39 14.94
N ALA A 453 -45.96 2.62 14.96
CA ALA A 453 -46.91 1.99 15.88
C ALA A 453 -47.30 0.55 15.46
N TYR A 454 -47.19 0.23 14.17
CA TYR A 454 -47.32 -1.13 13.66
C TYR A 454 -46.02 -1.88 13.93
N SER A 455 -46.11 -3.06 14.54
CA SER A 455 -44.98 -3.97 14.71
C SER A 455 -45.29 -5.33 14.10
N LEU A 456 -44.24 -6.12 13.80
CA LEU A 456 -44.41 -7.48 13.26
C LEU A 456 -45.10 -8.45 14.25
N LEU A 457 -45.27 -8.04 15.51
CA LEU A 457 -46.10 -8.75 16.50
C LEU A 457 -47.61 -8.62 16.20
N GLU A 458 -48.02 -7.54 15.51
CA GLU A 458 -49.41 -7.31 15.09
C GLU A 458 -49.78 -8.09 13.81
N THR A 459 -48.82 -8.72 13.15
CA THR A 459 -49.07 -9.49 11.92
C THR A 459 -49.91 -10.74 12.22
N LYS A 460 -50.99 -10.94 11.44
CA LYS A 460 -51.80 -12.15 11.45
C LYS A 460 -50.94 -13.37 11.15
N MET A 461 -50.99 -14.38 12.01
CA MET A 461 -50.44 -15.69 11.67
C MET A 461 -51.36 -16.35 10.63
N LYS A 462 -50.80 -16.92 9.55
CA LYS A 462 -51.61 -17.74 8.62
C LYS A 462 -52.27 -18.90 9.39
N PRO A 463 -53.51 -19.28 9.06
CA PRO A 463 -54.31 -20.15 9.91
C PRO A 463 -53.64 -21.50 10.17
N PHE A 464 -53.30 -21.73 11.43
CA PHE A 464 -53.00 -23.04 11.99
C PHE A 464 -54.32 -23.76 12.31
N PRO A 465 -54.41 -25.10 12.24
CA PRO A 465 -55.63 -25.84 12.56
C PRO A 465 -55.91 -25.95 14.08
N ASN A 466 -56.14 -24.79 14.74
CA ASN A 466 -56.79 -24.60 16.05
C ASN A 466 -56.09 -25.24 17.29
N PRO A 467 -56.44 -24.91 18.57
CA PRO A 467 -57.72 -24.39 19.08
C PRO A 467 -57.74 -22.90 19.48
N TYR A 468 -58.83 -22.23 19.09
CA TYR A 468 -59.52 -21.09 19.72
C TYR A 468 -58.68 -20.03 20.45
N GLY A 469 -58.49 -18.86 19.81
CA GLY A 469 -58.30 -17.57 20.50
C GLY A 469 -57.04 -16.75 20.17
N GLY A 470 -56.03 -17.31 19.51
CA GLY A 470 -54.67 -16.70 19.46
C GLY A 470 -54.01 -16.56 18.09
N ASN A 471 -54.70 -16.07 17.05
CA ASN A 471 -54.20 -16.06 15.67
C ASN A 471 -53.20 -14.93 15.30
N ASN A 472 -52.21 -14.64 16.16
CA ASN A 472 -51.21 -13.60 15.90
C ASN A 472 -49.86 -13.82 16.61
N ASN A 473 -48.86 -13.11 16.10
CA ASN A 473 -47.49 -13.20 16.58
C ASN A 473 -47.30 -12.66 18.00
N CYS A 474 -48.08 -11.67 18.44
CA CYS A 474 -47.92 -11.05 19.76
C CYS A 474 -48.19 -12.06 20.90
N TRP A 475 -49.20 -12.92 20.76
CA TRP A 475 -49.44 -14.00 21.72
C TRP A 475 -48.34 -15.06 21.65
N LEU A 476 -47.99 -15.54 20.45
CA LEU A 476 -47.00 -16.59 20.26
C LEU A 476 -45.61 -16.19 20.77
N PHE A 477 -45.19 -14.95 20.49
CA PHE A 477 -43.95 -14.37 21.00
C PHE A 477 -43.98 -14.27 22.53
N SER A 478 -45.02 -13.63 23.10
CA SER A 478 -45.11 -13.44 24.56
C SER A 478 -45.09 -14.77 25.31
N ALA A 479 -45.85 -15.76 24.83
CA ALA A 479 -45.92 -17.10 25.42
C ALA A 479 -44.58 -17.82 25.44
N ASN A 480 -43.84 -17.83 24.32
CA ASN A 480 -42.58 -18.56 24.24
C ASN A 480 -41.41 -17.79 24.85
N PHE A 481 -41.42 -16.44 24.78
CA PHE A 481 -40.43 -15.60 25.45
C PHE A 481 -40.44 -15.80 26.97
N VAL A 482 -41.60 -15.72 27.64
CA VAL A 482 -41.65 -15.92 29.10
C VAL A 482 -41.35 -17.37 29.51
N ASN A 483 -41.70 -18.35 28.67
CA ASN A 483 -41.35 -19.76 28.89
C ASN A 483 -39.86 -20.06 28.63
N SER A 484 -39.11 -19.17 27.99
CA SER A 484 -37.65 -19.28 27.91
C SER A 484 -36.95 -18.89 29.23
N ILE A 485 -37.66 -18.15 30.10
CA ILE A 485 -37.16 -17.63 31.36
C ILE A 485 -37.53 -18.60 32.50
N ASN A 486 -36.65 -19.57 32.75
CA ASN A 486 -36.87 -20.59 33.78
C ASN A 486 -36.41 -20.15 35.18
N ASP A 487 -37.34 -20.06 36.12
CA ASP A 487 -37.06 -20.08 37.56
C ASP A 487 -37.00 -21.55 38.04
N HIS A 488 -36.03 -21.86 38.90
CA HIS A 488 -35.86 -23.18 39.53
C HIS A 488 -36.53 -23.27 40.91
N GLY A 489 -37.45 -22.35 41.22
CA GLY A 489 -38.42 -22.50 42.30
C GLY A 489 -37.89 -22.11 43.68
N ALA A 490 -37.15 -20.99 43.77
CA ALA A 490 -36.67 -20.47 45.05
C ALA A 490 -36.46 -18.94 45.10
N SER A 491 -37.24 -18.14 44.36
CA SER A 491 -37.13 -16.66 44.37
C SER A 491 -35.74 -16.12 43.96
N ASP A 492 -34.95 -16.94 43.27
CA ASP A 492 -33.61 -16.61 42.78
C ASP A 492 -33.67 -15.79 41.48
N THR A 493 -32.61 -15.03 41.22
CA THR A 493 -32.53 -14.16 40.04
C THR A 493 -32.25 -14.98 38.79
N THR A 494 -33.15 -14.89 37.80
CA THR A 494 -33.00 -15.56 36.51
C THR A 494 -31.90 -14.91 35.67
N ALA A 495 -31.27 -15.63 34.72
CA ALA A 495 -30.21 -15.05 33.87
C ALA A 495 -30.68 -13.83 33.04
N VAL A 496 -31.96 -13.79 32.66
CA VAL A 496 -32.56 -12.65 31.95
C VAL A 496 -32.73 -11.45 32.87
N GLN A 497 -33.14 -11.68 34.11
CA GLN A 497 -33.21 -10.64 35.14
C GLN A 497 -31.80 -10.15 35.54
N GLY A 498 -30.83 -11.05 35.61
CA GLY A 498 -29.42 -10.74 35.78
C GLY A 498 -28.90 -9.86 34.66
N TYR A 499 -29.22 -10.16 33.40
CA TYR A 499 -28.86 -9.32 32.25
C TYR A 499 -29.47 -7.91 32.30
N LEU A 500 -30.72 -7.76 32.78
CA LEU A 500 -31.36 -6.45 32.98
C LEU A 500 -30.60 -5.60 34.01
N LEU A 501 -30.00 -6.21 35.03
CA LEU A 501 -29.19 -5.54 36.06
C LEU A 501 -27.73 -5.31 35.63
N ASN A 502 -27.04 -6.37 35.22
CA ASN A 502 -25.67 -6.39 34.76
C ASN A 502 -25.54 -7.29 33.51
N PRO A 503 -25.45 -6.72 32.28
CA PRO A 503 -25.36 -7.52 31.06
C PRO A 503 -24.02 -8.25 30.92
N ASP A 504 -22.97 -7.83 31.62
CA ASP A 504 -21.63 -8.42 31.52
C ASP A 504 -21.51 -9.72 32.33
N ASP A 505 -22.13 -9.77 33.51
CA ASP A 505 -22.21 -10.97 34.36
C ASP A 505 -23.68 -11.28 34.74
N PRO A 506 -24.48 -11.83 33.80
CA PRO A 506 -25.89 -12.13 34.02
C PRO A 506 -26.13 -13.35 34.93
N LEU A 507 -25.08 -14.06 35.34
CA LEU A 507 -25.15 -15.25 36.20
C LEU A 507 -24.56 -15.00 37.59
N SER A 508 -24.21 -13.75 37.91
CA SER A 508 -23.55 -13.41 39.17
C SER A 508 -24.38 -13.81 40.39
N TYR A 509 -23.79 -14.63 41.27
CA TYR A 509 -24.39 -15.03 42.55
C TYR A 509 -24.72 -13.83 43.46
N SER A 510 -24.02 -12.70 43.27
CA SER A 510 -24.27 -11.42 43.94
C SER A 510 -25.67 -10.86 43.69
N MET A 511 -26.38 -11.31 42.66
CA MET A 511 -27.72 -10.83 42.31
C MET A 511 -28.85 -11.65 42.97
N GLY A 512 -28.57 -12.53 43.92
CA GLY A 512 -29.60 -13.18 44.74
C GLY A 512 -30.38 -12.19 45.62
N ILE A 513 -31.47 -12.67 46.23
CA ILE A 513 -32.44 -11.89 47.05
C ILE A 513 -31.77 -10.96 48.07
N ASN A 514 -30.68 -11.42 48.69
CA ASN A 514 -29.95 -10.69 49.73
C ASN A 514 -28.92 -9.68 49.19
N GLY A 515 -28.52 -9.78 47.93
CA GLY A 515 -27.60 -8.83 47.28
C GLY A 515 -28.34 -7.65 46.65
N VAL A 516 -29.39 -7.91 45.88
CA VAL A 516 -30.24 -6.87 45.24
C VAL A 516 -30.92 -5.97 46.28
N ARG A 517 -31.17 -6.47 47.49
CA ARG A 517 -31.72 -5.66 48.60
C ARG A 517 -30.78 -4.59 49.14
N ASN A 518 -29.46 -4.78 48.96
CA ASN A 518 -28.42 -3.92 49.52
C ASN A 518 -27.78 -3.02 48.45
N ASP A 519 -27.72 -3.48 47.19
CA ASP A 519 -27.27 -2.67 46.08
C ASP A 519 -28.47 -2.09 45.31
N LYS A 520 -28.79 -0.82 45.63
CA LYS A 520 -29.78 0.01 44.92
C LYS A 520 -29.25 0.31 43.52
N SER A 521 -29.35 -0.68 42.62
CA SER A 521 -28.85 -0.62 41.26
C SER A 521 -29.59 0.43 40.42
N THR A 522 -29.12 1.67 40.50
CA THR A 522 -28.59 2.56 39.43
C THR A 522 -28.94 2.35 37.94
N VAL A 523 -29.91 1.51 37.58
CA VAL A 523 -30.39 1.33 36.21
C VAL A 523 -31.49 2.37 35.95
N THR A 524 -31.25 3.30 35.03
CA THR A 524 -32.27 4.27 34.62
C THR A 524 -33.32 3.62 33.73
N ASN A 525 -34.51 4.23 33.67
CA ASN A 525 -35.63 3.76 32.84
C ASN A 525 -35.23 3.51 31.38
N ASP A 526 -34.38 4.37 30.80
CA ASP A 526 -33.88 4.23 29.42
C ASP A 526 -32.94 3.03 29.25
N VAL A 527 -32.03 2.80 30.21
CA VAL A 527 -31.10 1.65 30.19
C VAL A 527 -31.85 0.34 30.41
N TYR A 528 -32.87 0.33 31.27
CA TYR A 528 -33.76 -0.82 31.44
C TYR A 528 -34.53 -1.11 30.14
N ALA A 529 -35.14 -0.09 29.53
CA ALA A 529 -35.88 -0.24 28.28
C ALA A 529 -35.00 -0.75 27.13
N GLU A 530 -33.75 -0.27 27.04
CA GLU A 530 -32.76 -0.72 26.07
C GLU A 530 -32.40 -2.20 26.26
N ARG A 531 -32.13 -2.64 27.50
CA ARG A 531 -31.78 -4.04 27.81
C ARG A 531 -32.96 -5.00 27.62
N LEU A 532 -34.17 -4.59 28.02
CA LEU A 532 -35.39 -5.38 27.74
C LEU A 532 -35.67 -5.44 26.24
N GLY A 533 -35.44 -4.35 25.51
CA GLY A 533 -35.53 -4.28 24.06
C GLY A 533 -34.54 -5.24 23.38
N GLN A 534 -33.29 -5.27 23.83
CA GLN A 534 -32.28 -6.24 23.39
C GLN A 534 -32.74 -7.68 23.57
N LEU A 535 -33.26 -8.04 24.75
CA LEU A 535 -33.75 -9.39 25.04
C LEU A 535 -34.93 -9.77 24.14
N MET A 536 -35.94 -8.89 24.01
CA MET A 536 -37.11 -9.13 23.17
C MET A 536 -36.76 -9.23 21.68
N ASN A 537 -35.88 -8.35 21.17
CA ASN A 537 -35.39 -8.41 19.80
C ASN A 537 -34.57 -9.67 19.56
N THR A 538 -33.68 -10.05 20.48
CA THR A 538 -32.90 -11.29 20.37
C THR A 538 -33.82 -12.48 20.21
N TYR A 539 -34.83 -12.62 21.09
CA TYR A 539 -35.79 -13.72 21.01
C TYR A 539 -36.62 -13.69 19.71
N TRP A 540 -37.10 -12.51 19.30
CA TRP A 540 -37.84 -12.35 18.06
C TRP A 540 -36.99 -12.70 16.82
N THR A 541 -35.72 -12.30 16.79
CA THR A 541 -34.76 -12.67 15.74
C THR A 541 -34.51 -14.18 15.74
N CYS A 542 -34.31 -14.82 16.91
CA CYS A 542 -34.20 -16.27 17.03
C CYS A 542 -35.44 -17.01 16.48
N MET A 543 -36.65 -16.52 16.78
CA MET A 543 -37.89 -17.08 16.22
C MET A 543 -37.95 -16.95 14.69
N ASN A 544 -37.45 -15.86 14.09
CA ASN A 544 -37.49 -15.69 12.63
C ASN A 544 -36.33 -16.39 11.89
N GLY A 545 -35.19 -16.60 12.55
CA GLY A 545 -33.91 -16.94 11.92
C GLY A 545 -33.29 -18.29 12.25
N LEU A 546 -33.95 -19.10 13.08
CA LEU A 546 -33.49 -20.37 13.67
C LEU A 546 -32.16 -20.97 13.14
N HIS A 547 -32.19 -21.70 12.02
CA HIS A 547 -30.99 -22.35 11.46
C HIS A 547 -30.02 -21.33 10.85
N ALA A 548 -30.52 -20.26 10.23
CA ALA A 548 -29.67 -19.26 9.58
C ALA A 548 -28.75 -18.54 10.58
N ILE A 549 -29.18 -18.38 11.84
CA ILE A 549 -28.38 -17.77 12.91
C ILE A 549 -27.20 -18.67 13.30
N SER A 550 -27.43 -19.96 13.54
CA SER A 550 -26.42 -20.86 14.13
C SER A 550 -25.63 -21.70 13.11
N GLY A 551 -26.28 -22.12 12.02
CA GLY A 551 -25.69 -22.88 10.92
C GLY A 551 -25.34 -22.03 9.70
N GLY A 552 -25.59 -20.71 9.74
CA GLY A 552 -25.38 -19.79 8.63
C GLY A 552 -26.44 -19.90 7.52
N MET A 553 -26.35 -18.98 6.55
CA MET A 553 -27.30 -18.89 5.45
C MET A 553 -26.63 -19.09 4.08
N THR A 554 -27.29 -19.86 3.21
CA THR A 554 -26.84 -20.14 1.84
C THR A 554 -27.92 -19.71 0.85
N THR A 555 -27.59 -19.70 -0.45
CA THR A 555 -28.57 -19.44 -1.51
C THR A 555 -29.70 -20.48 -1.57
N ALA A 556 -29.51 -21.66 -0.99
CA ALA A 556 -30.54 -22.70 -0.91
C ALA A 556 -31.48 -22.55 0.30
N THR A 557 -31.00 -21.98 1.41
CA THR A 557 -31.82 -21.73 2.63
C THR A 557 -32.47 -20.35 2.65
N ALA A 558 -31.99 -19.41 1.85
CA ALA A 558 -32.63 -18.12 1.62
C ALA A 558 -33.97 -18.27 0.86
N PHE A 559 -35.03 -17.60 1.33
CA PHE A 559 -36.34 -17.63 0.69
C PHE A 559 -36.91 -16.21 0.54
N MET A 560 -37.12 -15.80 -0.72
CA MET A 560 -37.80 -14.54 -1.02
C MET A 560 -39.32 -14.72 -0.87
N PRO A 561 -40.01 -13.84 -0.11
CA PRO A 561 -41.46 -13.93 0.08
C PRO A 561 -42.22 -13.96 -1.24
N GLY A 562 -43.06 -14.97 -1.43
CA GLY A 562 -43.90 -15.15 -2.63
C GLY A 562 -43.34 -16.09 -3.70
N ALA A 563 -42.15 -16.67 -3.52
CA ALA A 563 -41.67 -17.73 -4.41
C ALA A 563 -42.48 -19.04 -4.24
N ASN A 564 -42.85 -19.68 -5.34
CA ASN A 564 -43.47 -21.02 -5.32
C ASN A 564 -42.41 -22.06 -4.92
N LEU A 565 -42.71 -22.86 -3.89
CA LEU A 565 -41.82 -23.89 -3.36
C LEU A 565 -42.38 -25.28 -3.69
N SER A 566 -41.53 -26.15 -4.22
CA SER A 566 -41.85 -27.54 -4.57
C SER A 566 -41.09 -28.59 -3.74
N ASP A 567 -40.38 -28.15 -2.69
CA ASP A 567 -39.39 -28.97 -1.99
C ASP A 567 -39.49 -28.74 -0.47
N GLU A 568 -40.12 -29.71 0.20
CA GLU A 568 -40.64 -29.63 1.58
C GLU A 568 -39.57 -29.91 2.65
N ASN A 569 -38.41 -30.45 2.27
CA ASN A 569 -37.41 -30.98 3.21
C ASN A 569 -36.36 -29.96 3.68
N VAL A 570 -36.43 -28.69 3.25
CA VAL A 570 -35.43 -27.66 3.59
C VAL A 570 -36.06 -26.57 4.46
N VAL A 571 -35.51 -26.36 5.65
CA VAL A 571 -35.89 -25.24 6.53
C VAL A 571 -35.36 -23.93 5.92
N ARG A 572 -36.29 -23.11 5.41
CA ARG A 572 -35.97 -21.83 4.77
C ARG A 572 -36.28 -20.64 5.67
N VAL A 573 -35.53 -19.57 5.50
CA VAL A 573 -35.66 -18.31 6.25
C VAL A 573 -36.01 -17.19 5.28
N ASN A 574 -36.91 -16.28 5.69
CA ASN A 574 -37.26 -15.14 4.84
C ASN A 574 -36.02 -14.26 4.60
N SER A 575 -35.76 -13.93 3.34
CA SER A 575 -34.57 -13.19 2.93
C SER A 575 -34.92 -12.10 1.93
N SER A 576 -34.13 -11.04 1.97
CA SER A 576 -34.06 -10.04 0.90
C SER A 576 -32.71 -10.15 0.19
N SER A 577 -32.59 -9.60 -1.01
CA SER A 577 -31.36 -9.58 -1.78
C SER A 577 -30.69 -8.21 -1.74
N THR A 578 -29.37 -8.17 -1.81
CA THR A 578 -28.56 -6.95 -1.93
C THR A 578 -27.40 -7.16 -2.90
N ASN A 579 -26.94 -6.07 -3.49
CA ASN A 579 -25.74 -6.08 -4.32
C ASN A 579 -24.52 -5.86 -3.42
N VAL A 580 -23.62 -6.82 -3.44
CA VAL A 580 -22.35 -6.79 -2.73
C VAL A 580 -21.25 -6.37 -3.69
N VAL A 581 -20.51 -5.34 -3.32
CA VAL A 581 -19.29 -4.92 -4.02
C VAL A 581 -18.13 -5.61 -3.33
N HIS A 582 -17.59 -6.64 -3.99
CA HIS A 582 -16.38 -7.34 -3.62
C HIS A 582 -15.16 -6.56 -4.13
N SER A 583 -14.40 -5.99 -3.21
CA SER A 583 -13.17 -5.26 -3.50
C SER A 583 -11.96 -6.12 -3.15
N ARG A 584 -11.17 -6.49 -4.16
CA ARG A 584 -9.94 -7.29 -4.00
C ARG A 584 -8.72 -6.49 -4.44
N SER A 585 -7.69 -6.45 -3.61
CA SER A 585 -6.38 -5.90 -4.00
C SER A 585 -5.60 -6.94 -4.80
N ILE A 586 -5.19 -6.60 -6.02
CA ILE A 586 -4.19 -7.38 -6.77
C ILE A 586 -2.89 -6.59 -6.94
N GLU A 587 -1.77 -7.29 -6.93
CA GLU A 587 -0.47 -6.69 -7.27
C GLU A 587 -0.28 -6.67 -8.79
N VAL A 588 0.05 -5.49 -9.30
CA VAL A 588 0.29 -5.22 -10.73
C VAL A 588 1.65 -4.57 -10.92
N ILE A 589 2.23 -4.79 -12.10
CA ILE A 589 3.34 -3.98 -12.59
C ILE A 589 2.84 -2.55 -12.83
N GLN A 590 3.58 -1.55 -12.34
CA GLN A 590 3.35 -0.14 -12.66
C GLN A 590 4.57 0.43 -13.39
N CYS A 591 4.36 0.92 -14.61
CA CYS A 591 5.37 1.64 -15.37
C CYS A 591 5.34 3.14 -15.05
N HIS A 592 6.46 3.69 -14.57
CA HIS A 592 6.60 5.14 -14.43
C HIS A 592 7.06 5.77 -15.75
N ILE A 593 6.08 6.19 -16.55
CA ILE A 593 6.24 6.75 -17.92
C ILE A 593 7.39 7.78 -18.02
N GLY A 594 7.53 8.70 -17.05
CA GLY A 594 8.59 9.71 -17.07
C GLY A 594 10.02 9.12 -17.00
N TRP A 595 10.23 8.08 -16.18
CA TRP A 595 11.52 7.38 -16.13
C TRP A 595 11.72 6.50 -17.37
N MET A 596 10.66 5.84 -17.86
CA MET A 596 10.73 5.07 -19.11
C MET A 596 11.16 5.96 -20.31
N ILE A 597 10.57 7.14 -20.47
CA ILE A 597 10.97 8.12 -21.51
C ILE A 597 12.44 8.54 -21.33
N ALA A 598 12.89 8.80 -20.10
CA ALA A 598 14.28 9.14 -19.83
C ALA A 598 15.26 8.02 -20.21
N LEU A 599 14.88 6.75 -19.98
CA LEU A 599 15.68 5.60 -20.42
C LEU A 599 15.71 5.47 -21.94
N LEU A 600 14.56 5.59 -22.62
CA LEU A 600 14.50 5.53 -24.09
C LEU A 600 15.35 6.62 -24.73
N ALA A 601 15.27 7.85 -24.22
CA ALA A 601 16.10 8.96 -24.70
C ALA A 601 17.60 8.70 -24.50
N ALA A 602 18.01 8.28 -23.29
CA ALA A 602 19.41 7.99 -23.00
C ALA A 602 19.95 6.80 -23.82
N SER A 603 19.14 5.74 -24.00
CA SER A 603 19.51 4.58 -24.81
C SER A 603 19.59 4.91 -26.31
N THR A 604 18.73 5.81 -26.81
CA THR A 604 18.78 6.28 -28.21
C THR A 604 20.07 7.06 -28.48
N VAL A 605 20.46 7.97 -27.59
CA VAL A 605 21.75 8.68 -27.68
C VAL A 605 22.93 7.69 -27.64
N LEU A 606 22.85 6.66 -26.80
CA LEU A 606 23.88 5.64 -26.68
C LEU A 606 24.02 4.77 -27.94
N ILE A 607 22.90 4.37 -28.56
CA ILE A 607 22.87 3.67 -29.85
C ILE A 607 23.51 4.53 -30.94
N LEU A 608 23.11 5.80 -31.05
CA LEU A 608 23.70 6.74 -32.02
C LEU A 608 25.22 6.90 -31.81
N ALA A 609 25.67 7.02 -30.56
CA ALA A 609 27.09 7.13 -30.23
C ALA A 609 27.88 5.85 -30.52
N SER A 610 27.30 4.66 -30.33
CA SER A 610 27.96 3.38 -30.66
C SER A 610 28.25 3.22 -32.16
N LEU A 611 27.48 3.90 -33.02
CA LEU A 611 27.70 3.93 -34.46
C LEU A 611 28.79 4.94 -34.89
N VAL A 612 29.11 5.94 -34.07
CA VAL A 612 30.09 7.00 -34.42
C VAL A 612 31.49 6.42 -34.66
N ASN A 613 31.99 5.58 -33.76
CA ASN A 613 33.32 4.98 -33.86
C ASN A 613 33.52 4.18 -35.18
N PRO A 614 32.68 3.18 -35.51
CA PRO A 614 32.84 2.43 -36.75
C PRO A 614 32.59 3.30 -38.00
N ILE A 615 31.62 4.22 -37.98
CA ILE A 615 31.38 5.12 -39.12
C ILE A 615 32.63 5.97 -39.41
N ILE A 616 33.24 6.55 -38.36
CA ILE A 616 34.45 7.36 -38.52
C ILE A 616 35.60 6.49 -39.05
N ARG A 617 35.88 5.36 -38.41
CA ARG A 617 37.04 4.52 -38.76
C ARG A 617 36.98 3.96 -40.18
N TYR A 618 35.80 3.49 -40.61
CA TYR A 618 35.65 2.86 -41.92
C TYR A 618 35.46 3.85 -43.07
N PHE A 619 34.71 4.94 -42.88
CA PHE A 619 34.32 5.83 -43.98
C PHE A 619 35.02 7.20 -43.98
N LEU A 620 35.53 7.68 -42.83
CA LEU A 620 35.95 9.08 -42.70
C LEU A 620 37.43 9.27 -42.35
N ALA A 621 38.03 8.39 -41.56
CA ALA A 621 39.42 8.46 -41.13
C ALA A 621 40.38 7.81 -42.16
N LYS A 622 41.57 8.41 -42.30
CA LYS A 622 42.62 7.95 -43.22
C LYS A 622 44.00 7.79 -42.59
N GLY A 623 44.23 8.35 -41.41
CA GLY A 623 45.46 8.18 -40.64
C GLY A 623 45.51 6.88 -39.84
N PRO A 624 46.68 6.55 -39.25
CA PRO A 624 46.78 5.57 -38.18
C PRO A 624 46.02 6.02 -36.93
N ASP A 625 45.61 5.07 -36.09
CA ASP A 625 45.06 5.36 -34.76
C ASP A 625 46.16 5.99 -33.87
N ILE A 626 45.83 7.07 -33.14
CA ILE A 626 46.78 7.83 -32.31
C ILE A 626 46.21 8.03 -30.89
N ASP A 627 46.93 7.55 -29.87
CA ASP A 627 46.59 7.79 -28.47
C ASP A 627 47.34 9.03 -27.94
N LEU A 628 46.75 10.23 -27.99
CA LEU A 628 47.45 11.47 -27.60
C LEU A 628 46.61 12.52 -26.86
N ASN A 629 47.27 13.20 -25.91
CA ASN A 629 46.81 14.43 -25.28
C ASN A 629 47.50 15.64 -25.95
N ILE A 630 46.73 16.38 -26.76
CA ILE A 630 47.26 17.26 -27.81
C ILE A 630 48.01 18.49 -27.24
N SER A 631 47.40 19.30 -26.38
CA SER A 631 48.10 20.50 -25.84
C SER A 631 49.36 20.18 -25.04
N SER A 632 49.39 19.07 -24.29
CA SER A 632 50.48 18.76 -23.37
C SER A 632 51.65 18.02 -24.00
N LEU A 633 51.40 17.11 -24.96
CA LEU A 633 52.44 16.32 -25.64
C LEU A 633 52.71 16.79 -27.07
N ALA A 634 51.67 16.98 -27.90
CA ALA A 634 51.86 17.27 -29.33
C ALA A 634 52.46 18.65 -29.63
N THR A 635 52.31 19.62 -28.72
CA THR A 635 52.83 21.00 -28.93
C THR A 635 54.20 21.27 -28.31
N ARG A 636 54.75 20.38 -27.47
CA ARG A 636 56.03 20.63 -26.78
C ARG A 636 57.20 20.20 -27.66
N ASN A 637 58.08 21.15 -28.01
CA ASN A 637 59.27 20.95 -28.84
C ASN A 637 58.99 20.30 -30.23
N ASN A 638 57.77 20.44 -30.74
CA ASN A 638 57.40 19.99 -32.08
C ASN A 638 57.83 21.05 -33.12
N PRO A 639 58.78 20.75 -34.04
CA PRO A 639 59.28 21.73 -35.00
C PRO A 639 58.28 22.10 -36.10
N TYR A 640 57.15 21.40 -36.21
CA TYR A 640 56.11 21.64 -37.21
C TYR A 640 54.93 22.49 -36.70
N ILE A 641 54.99 22.96 -35.45
CA ILE A 641 53.97 23.85 -34.87
C ILE A 641 54.65 25.18 -34.57
N THR A 642 54.27 26.22 -35.32
CA THR A 642 54.81 27.58 -35.17
C THR A 642 54.30 28.23 -33.89
N LEU A 643 55.16 28.33 -32.87
CA LEU A 643 54.83 28.92 -31.58
C LEU A 643 55.81 30.04 -31.20
N PRO A 644 55.36 31.06 -30.45
CA PRO A 644 56.26 32.06 -29.88
C PRO A 644 57.35 31.43 -28.97
N PRO A 645 58.57 31.98 -28.95
CA PRO A 645 59.63 31.48 -28.08
C PRO A 645 59.26 31.60 -26.60
N ASN A 646 59.90 30.77 -25.77
CA ASN A 646 59.81 30.74 -24.29
C ASN A 646 58.51 30.16 -23.66
N GLY A 647 57.62 29.53 -24.42
CA GLY A 647 56.38 28.92 -23.89
C GLY A 647 56.52 27.56 -23.17
N ALA A 648 57.73 27.05 -22.89
CA ALA A 648 57.97 25.68 -22.42
C ALA A 648 57.66 25.46 -20.93
N SER A 649 57.78 26.49 -20.09
CA SER A 649 57.52 26.45 -18.64
C SER A 649 56.03 26.45 -18.28
N LEU A 650 55.15 26.74 -19.23
CA LEU A 650 53.70 26.85 -18.99
C LEU A 650 53.07 25.51 -18.60
N GLY A 651 52.22 25.56 -17.57
CA GLY A 651 51.36 24.45 -17.17
C GLY A 651 50.31 24.13 -18.24
N ALA A 652 49.88 22.86 -18.32
CA ALA A 652 49.04 22.36 -19.41
C ALA A 652 47.75 23.17 -19.64
N SER A 653 47.04 23.55 -18.56
CA SER A 653 45.80 24.34 -18.66
C SER A 653 46.02 25.77 -19.14
N GLU A 654 47.13 26.41 -18.75
CA GLU A 654 47.46 27.77 -19.18
C GLU A 654 47.95 27.79 -20.62
N ARG A 655 48.76 26.80 -21.00
CA ARG A 655 49.21 26.59 -22.37
C ARG A 655 48.04 26.30 -23.32
N SER A 656 47.13 25.40 -22.95
CA SER A 656 45.90 25.14 -23.71
C SER A 656 45.04 26.40 -23.89
N ARG A 657 44.85 27.20 -22.82
CA ARG A 657 44.14 28.48 -22.89
C ARG A 657 44.77 29.48 -23.86
N LEU A 658 46.10 29.54 -23.93
CA LEU A 658 46.83 30.45 -24.83
C LEU A 658 46.91 29.95 -26.28
N LEU A 659 46.89 28.63 -26.49
CA LEU A 659 46.93 28.01 -27.82
C LEU A 659 45.54 27.67 -28.38
N LYS A 660 44.46 28.00 -27.67
CA LYS A 660 43.08 27.57 -27.97
C LYS A 660 42.63 27.82 -29.42
N ASP A 661 43.06 28.94 -30.02
CA ASP A 661 42.66 29.40 -31.36
C ASP A 661 43.66 28.96 -32.45
N VAL A 662 44.76 28.29 -32.07
CA VAL A 662 45.76 27.78 -33.02
C VAL A 662 45.21 26.51 -33.67
N ARG A 663 45.06 26.54 -34.99
CA ARG A 663 44.59 25.40 -35.78
C ARG A 663 45.72 24.43 -36.11
N VAL A 664 45.52 23.16 -35.77
CA VAL A 664 46.48 22.08 -36.06
C VAL A 664 45.82 20.94 -36.83
N MET A 665 46.59 20.30 -37.69
CA MET A 665 46.20 19.11 -38.43
C MET A 665 47.24 18.01 -38.24
N PHE A 666 46.79 16.76 -38.11
CA PHE A 666 47.64 15.59 -38.32
C PHE A 666 47.64 15.21 -39.80
N GLY A 667 48.82 15.21 -40.42
CA GLY A 667 48.94 14.98 -41.86
C GLY A 667 50.39 14.82 -42.32
N ASP A 668 50.57 14.77 -43.63
CA ASP A 668 51.89 14.74 -44.27
C ASP A 668 52.48 16.16 -44.34
N VAL A 669 53.58 16.40 -43.62
CA VAL A 669 54.31 17.68 -43.63
C VAL A 669 55.30 17.81 -44.80
N ASN A 670 55.50 16.74 -45.58
CA ASN A 670 56.39 16.67 -46.74
C ASN A 670 55.63 16.25 -48.01
N GLY A 671 54.40 16.77 -48.17
CA GLY A 671 53.45 16.35 -49.20
C GLY A 671 53.92 16.41 -50.67
N THR A 672 55.06 17.04 -50.97
CA THR A 672 55.69 17.11 -52.30
C THR A 672 56.76 16.04 -52.58
N ARG A 673 57.12 15.17 -51.60
CA ARG A 673 58.14 14.12 -51.76
C ARG A 673 57.50 12.74 -51.90
N GLU A 674 58.15 11.83 -52.65
CA GLU A 674 57.68 10.45 -52.87
C GLU A 674 57.45 9.67 -51.56
N ILE A 675 58.24 9.97 -50.52
CA ILE A 675 58.04 9.45 -49.15
C ILE A 675 57.59 10.61 -48.27
N GLY A 676 56.37 10.49 -47.74
CA GLY A 676 55.78 11.46 -46.83
C GLY A 676 56.34 11.38 -45.41
N LYS A 677 56.02 12.36 -44.57
CA LYS A 677 56.31 12.34 -43.13
C LYS A 677 55.09 12.76 -42.34
N LEU A 678 54.60 11.89 -41.46
CA LEU A 678 53.43 12.19 -40.62
C LEU A 678 53.83 13.00 -39.38
N ALA A 679 53.16 14.13 -39.15
CA ALA A 679 53.26 14.90 -37.92
C ALA A 679 52.00 15.72 -37.64
N ILE A 680 51.86 16.21 -36.41
CA ILE A 680 50.90 17.26 -36.06
C ILE A 680 51.57 18.61 -36.35
N ALA A 681 50.92 19.44 -37.15
CA ALA A 681 51.47 20.69 -37.66
C ALA A 681 50.41 21.81 -37.75
N THR A 682 50.86 23.07 -37.76
CA THR A 682 49.98 24.25 -37.87
C THR A 682 49.42 24.43 -39.27
N CYS A 683 48.16 24.87 -39.38
CA CYS A 683 47.47 25.01 -40.68
C CYS A 683 47.61 26.38 -41.36
N GLU A 684 48.16 27.40 -40.70
CA GLU A 684 48.18 28.78 -41.21
C GLU A 684 49.51 29.20 -41.86
N ASN A 685 49.39 29.95 -42.96
CA ASN A 685 50.50 30.59 -43.67
C ASN A 685 50.96 31.87 -42.94
N GLY A 686 51.74 31.71 -41.87
CA GLY A 686 52.54 32.82 -41.33
C GLY A 686 53.75 33.11 -42.23
N GLU A 687 54.03 34.40 -42.50
CA GLU A 687 55.12 34.82 -43.38
C GLU A 687 56.47 34.23 -42.93
N GLY A 688 57.08 33.39 -43.79
CA GLY A 688 58.45 32.91 -43.62
C GLY A 688 58.65 31.40 -43.47
N LEU A 689 57.62 30.59 -43.19
CA LEU A 689 57.78 29.13 -43.06
C LEU A 689 56.68 28.33 -43.79
N GLN A 690 57.02 27.77 -44.96
CA GLN A 690 56.13 26.90 -45.74
C GLN A 690 55.99 25.52 -45.09
N SER A 691 55.01 25.36 -44.19
CA SER A 691 54.54 24.06 -43.72
C SER A 691 53.24 23.67 -44.42
N HIS A 692 53.33 23.22 -45.68
CA HIS A 692 52.15 22.78 -46.43
C HIS A 692 51.74 21.37 -46.01
N VAL A 693 50.94 21.27 -44.94
CA VAL A 693 50.41 20.02 -44.42
C VAL A 693 49.29 19.49 -45.33
N ILE A 694 49.43 18.26 -45.82
CA ILE A 694 48.43 17.57 -46.65
C ILE A 694 47.75 16.47 -45.83
N ARG A 695 46.49 16.14 -46.12
CA ARG A 695 45.80 15.01 -45.46
C ARG A 695 46.46 13.67 -45.79
N VAL A 696 46.36 12.72 -44.86
CA VAL A 696 46.91 11.38 -45.03
C VAL A 696 46.20 10.62 -46.17
N GLU A 697 47.01 10.07 -47.07
CA GLU A 697 46.61 9.16 -48.14
C GLU A 697 46.97 7.71 -47.74
N LYS A 698 46.00 6.78 -47.84
CA LYS A 698 46.17 5.38 -47.36
C LYS A 698 47.19 4.56 -48.16
N GLU A 699 47.39 4.89 -49.44
CA GLU A 699 48.26 4.15 -50.37
C GLU A 699 49.69 4.71 -50.45
N ARG A 700 49.96 5.84 -49.79
CA ARG A 700 51.26 6.52 -49.78
C ARG A 700 52.17 5.96 -48.68
N LEU A 701 53.47 5.93 -48.94
CA LEU A 701 54.49 5.49 -47.98
C LEU A 701 54.98 6.65 -47.10
N TYR A 702 55.08 6.40 -45.79
CA TYR A 702 55.53 7.36 -44.78
C TYR A 702 56.75 6.85 -44.02
N ARG A 703 57.53 7.78 -43.43
CA ARG A 703 58.74 7.51 -42.65
C ARG A 703 58.77 8.27 -41.33
#